data_AF-A0A353EU77-F1
#
_entry.id   AF-A0A353EU77-F1
#
_cell.length_a   1.000
_cell.length_b   1.000
_cell.length_c   1.000
_cell.angle_alpha   90.00
_cell.angle_beta   90.00
_cell.angle_gamma   90.00
#
_symmetry.space_group_name_H-M   'P 1'
#
loop_
_entity.id
_entity.type
_entity.pdbx_description
1 polymer ?
#
loop_
_entity_poly.entity_id
_entity_poly.type
_entity_poly.pdbx_seq_one_letter_code
_entity_poly.pdbx_strand_id
1 'polypeptide(L)'
;MGIALIISVGKTFMSKYAIIINGDTEPRHLKNVDRAINSLKSDGYEVFVADVEKPKARADHYNKATLASLTTLVDGLKTKITSNDELVIYTTGHGDEDKQTGEGKLCLEKDSHDEKADRCQGKVVADLLDSIAFKQRVVVMDNCYGGNWKDTFLNDPRTLFISGGSPNETDVCQESAPRLWAPKSQIKDSNRDGKISWSERFAHLMEDQPNSSFPQFMASKDFEDIGKEPTHSFSLSRAERLKSIAGKLESADPKKRLKGLNQYEGYSSNMEKGEIEEALVKVGIFLSSQDPQEALAAVNAYSSLMFEIKGNRDIYARQLRGAFKHPDQKVRLQAARQYTNLASTAFSNPFYSPAEETRSGLADIIHLLPDGIMDVLMKRPEFLGVGLIPESPWHYFSITFTRADSQNLSSQIYPFLKSNNPLTKANALVLLDEIGGQITPGELETVIPFTKDNRSDNQERSIRILSNSVNTLDTNSANKAAQVIRFTFKKPYNINKFLMYYLKLAPQLTRDELDLAYKDFKKESDKNGWGFDSYMNAQRTRPFLADHQRREIAESLFTALIKDKGWQTSGLAASLGVYGEDLSEDEKAIVIEKIKERLLDKSTENYEIKDLLLSYARLAKYTGDSEKTECAELIMDYLAKSEGLDTVQEKLMDAYTDLTLGEGYLP
;
A
#
# COMPACT_ATOMS: atom_id res chain seq x y z
N MET A 1 14.07 -66.99 25.32
CA MET A 1 14.69 -65.72 25.78
C MET A 1 13.92 -64.58 25.15
N GLY A 2 13.07 -63.90 25.91
CA GLY A 2 12.34 -62.71 25.42
C GLY A 2 13.14 -61.46 25.79
N ILE A 3 13.57 -60.70 24.79
CA ILE A 3 14.19 -59.39 24.98
C ILE A 3 13.07 -58.39 25.24
N ALA A 4 12.98 -57.90 26.48
CA ALA A 4 12.12 -56.77 26.81
C ALA A 4 12.75 -55.48 26.26
N LEU A 5 12.18 -54.95 25.19
CA LEU A 5 12.50 -53.62 24.67
C LEU A 5 11.87 -52.58 25.61
N ILE A 6 12.65 -52.05 26.54
CA ILE A 6 12.25 -50.91 27.36
C ILE A 6 12.32 -49.67 26.45
N ILE A 7 11.19 -49.34 25.81
CA ILE A 7 11.00 -48.02 25.21
C ILE A 7 10.85 -47.05 26.38
N SER A 8 11.97 -46.43 26.79
CA SER A 8 11.91 -45.24 27.61
C SER A 8 11.20 -44.17 26.79
N VAL A 9 9.93 -43.90 27.11
CA VAL A 9 9.23 -42.70 26.65
C VAL A 9 9.88 -41.53 27.36
N GLY A 10 11.10 -41.18 26.93
CA GLY A 10 11.81 -40.02 27.43
C GLY A 10 10.92 -38.82 27.17
N LYS A 11 10.48 -38.14 28.23
CA LYS A 11 9.94 -36.79 28.09
C LYS A 11 11.00 -35.98 27.35
N THR A 12 10.78 -35.72 26.07
CA THR A 12 11.61 -34.81 25.31
C THR A 12 11.47 -33.45 25.99
N PHE A 13 12.55 -33.02 26.64
CA PHE A 13 12.59 -31.69 27.25
C PHE A 13 12.49 -30.68 26.11
N MET A 14 11.43 -29.86 26.15
CA MET A 14 11.26 -28.74 25.22
C MET A 14 12.35 -27.71 25.52
N SER A 15 13.25 -27.48 24.57
CA SER A 15 14.25 -26.42 24.71
C SER A 15 13.61 -25.06 24.41
N LYS A 16 14.20 -24.00 24.96
CA LYS A 16 13.71 -22.63 24.87
C LYS A 16 14.78 -21.75 24.28
N TYR A 17 14.48 -21.09 23.16
CA TYR A 17 15.39 -20.23 22.43
C TYR A 17 14.81 -18.84 22.25
N ALA A 18 15.65 -17.82 22.37
CA ALA A 18 15.26 -16.43 22.12
C ALA A 18 16.23 -15.75 21.16
N ILE A 19 15.69 -14.95 20.24
CA ILE A 19 16.41 -14.06 19.35
C ILE A 19 16.03 -12.64 19.71
N ILE A 20 17.01 -11.79 20.01
CA ILE A 20 16.80 -10.36 20.28
C ILE A 20 17.54 -9.56 19.21
N ILE A 21 16.84 -8.66 18.52
CA ILE A 21 17.38 -7.88 17.40
C ILE A 21 17.23 -6.39 17.70
N ASN A 22 18.34 -5.65 17.66
CA ASN A 22 18.37 -4.20 17.75
C ASN A 22 19.33 -3.61 16.74
N GLY A 23 18.81 -2.92 15.72
CA GLY A 23 19.62 -2.23 14.72
C GLY A 23 19.89 -0.76 15.00
N ASP A 24 19.56 -0.28 16.21
CA ASP A 24 19.67 1.14 16.56
C ASP A 24 20.61 1.42 17.75
N THR A 25 21.32 2.54 17.69
CA THR A 25 22.33 2.94 18.69
C THR A 25 21.77 3.82 19.81
N GLU A 26 20.49 4.18 19.77
CA GLU A 26 19.90 5.03 20.79
C GLU A 26 19.90 4.31 22.15
N PRO A 27 20.29 4.99 23.24
CA PRO A 27 20.42 4.38 24.56
C PRO A 27 19.18 3.68 25.10
N ARG A 28 17.97 4.03 24.62
CA ARG A 28 16.72 3.39 25.03
C ARG A 28 16.59 1.97 24.46
N HIS A 29 16.95 1.75 23.21
CA HIS A 29 16.87 0.45 22.55
C HIS A 29 17.93 -0.52 23.10
N LEU A 30 19.16 -0.03 23.32
CA LEU A 30 20.21 -0.79 24.02
C LEU A 30 19.75 -1.28 25.42
N LYS A 31 19.06 -0.42 26.18
CA LYS A 31 18.49 -0.82 27.48
C LYS A 31 17.35 -1.82 27.34
N ASN A 32 16.57 -1.75 26.27
CA ASN A 32 15.50 -2.70 26.01
C ASN A 32 16.06 -4.11 25.76
N VAL A 33 17.17 -4.21 25.01
CA VAL A 33 17.93 -5.46 24.82
C VAL A 33 18.35 -6.04 26.17
N ASP A 34 18.99 -5.23 27.04
CA ASP A 34 19.42 -5.69 28.37
C ASP A 34 18.26 -6.21 29.23
N ARG A 35 17.09 -5.55 29.19
CA ARG A 35 15.88 -5.97 29.92
C ARG A 35 15.35 -7.31 29.41
N ALA A 36 15.24 -7.45 28.09
CA ALA A 36 14.78 -8.67 27.44
C ALA A 36 15.71 -9.85 27.75
N ILE A 37 17.03 -9.67 27.66
CA ILE A 37 18.02 -10.70 28.03
C ILE A 37 17.79 -11.17 29.46
N ASN A 38 17.73 -10.25 30.43
CA ASN A 38 17.56 -10.61 31.84
C ASN A 38 16.23 -11.34 32.10
N SER A 39 15.13 -10.87 31.50
CA SER A 39 13.82 -11.50 31.64
C SER A 39 13.82 -12.92 31.05
N LEU A 40 14.26 -13.09 29.80
CA LEU A 40 14.24 -14.37 29.08
C LEU A 40 15.24 -15.37 29.69
N LYS A 41 16.41 -14.91 30.13
CA LYS A 41 17.35 -15.76 30.90
C LYS A 41 16.73 -16.29 32.18
N SER A 42 15.99 -15.46 32.92
CA SER A 42 15.28 -15.88 34.14
C SER A 42 14.15 -16.88 33.86
N ASP A 43 13.69 -16.96 32.62
CA ASP A 43 12.70 -17.91 32.11
C ASP A 43 13.31 -19.18 31.51
N GLY A 44 14.65 -19.28 31.51
CA GLY A 44 15.38 -20.48 31.06
C GLY A 44 15.65 -20.54 29.56
N TYR A 45 15.56 -19.43 28.83
CA TYR A 45 15.90 -19.39 27.41
C TYR A 45 17.41 -19.34 27.19
N GLU A 46 17.90 -20.04 26.14
CA GLU A 46 19.17 -19.71 25.50
C GLU A 46 18.96 -18.47 24.61
N VAL A 47 19.74 -17.41 24.84
CA VAL A 47 19.49 -16.07 24.28
C VAL A 47 20.57 -15.70 23.28
N PHE A 48 20.15 -15.52 22.03
CA PHE A 48 20.93 -15.06 20.89
C PHE A 48 20.61 -13.59 20.63
N VAL A 49 21.64 -12.76 20.49
CA VAL A 49 21.47 -11.32 20.32
C VAL A 49 22.16 -10.85 19.04
N ALA A 50 21.41 -10.14 18.20
CA ALA A 50 21.91 -9.32 17.11
C ALA A 50 21.74 -7.85 17.50
N ASP A 51 22.79 -7.19 18.00
CA ASP A 51 22.73 -5.81 18.49
C ASP A 51 23.89 -4.98 17.92
N VAL A 52 23.68 -3.68 17.70
CA VAL A 52 24.70 -2.76 17.16
C VAL A 52 25.95 -2.69 18.04
N GLU A 53 25.76 -2.90 19.35
CA GLU A 53 26.81 -2.96 20.35
C GLU A 53 26.63 -4.21 21.21
N LYS A 54 27.71 -4.64 21.87
CA LYS A 54 27.64 -5.79 22.77
C LYS A 54 26.75 -5.41 23.99
N PRO A 55 25.69 -6.18 24.29
CA PRO A 55 24.81 -5.87 25.42
C PRO A 55 25.58 -5.96 26.75
N LYS A 56 25.11 -5.21 27.75
CA LYS A 56 25.68 -5.24 29.11
C LYS A 56 25.22 -6.48 29.86
N ALA A 57 23.97 -6.88 29.64
CA ALA A 57 23.46 -8.15 30.12
C ALA A 57 24.12 -9.31 29.37
N ARG A 58 24.36 -10.42 30.08
CA ARG A 58 25.07 -11.58 29.52
C ARG A 58 24.13 -12.43 28.65
N ALA A 59 24.23 -12.27 27.33
CA ALA A 59 23.68 -13.20 26.34
C ALA A 59 24.56 -14.46 26.19
N ASP A 60 24.02 -15.53 25.60
CA ASP A 60 24.81 -16.73 25.24
C ASP A 60 25.62 -16.50 23.97
N HIS A 61 25.00 -15.83 22.99
CA HIS A 61 25.59 -15.53 21.70
C HIS A 61 25.33 -14.06 21.33
N TYR A 62 26.32 -13.43 20.71
CA TYR A 62 26.23 -12.04 20.26
C TYR A 62 26.81 -11.89 18.86
N ASN A 63 26.05 -11.24 17.99
CA ASN A 63 26.42 -10.82 16.65
C ASN A 63 26.08 -9.34 16.48
N LYS A 64 26.75 -8.67 15.55
CA LYS A 64 26.31 -7.33 15.13
C LYS A 64 24.96 -7.41 14.44
N ALA A 65 24.14 -6.36 14.58
CA ALA A 65 22.80 -6.28 13.99
C ALA A 65 22.81 -5.92 12.50
N THR A 66 23.65 -6.58 11.70
CA THR A 66 23.66 -6.43 10.24
C THR A 66 22.88 -7.56 9.58
N LEU A 67 22.45 -7.40 8.32
CA LEU A 67 21.67 -8.43 7.63
C LEU A 67 22.50 -9.70 7.45
N ALA A 68 23.76 -9.59 7.02
CA ALA A 68 24.64 -10.74 6.85
C ALA A 68 24.89 -11.51 8.17
N SER A 69 25.06 -10.77 9.27
CA SER A 69 25.25 -11.35 10.59
C SER A 69 23.97 -12.05 11.09
N LEU A 70 22.81 -11.45 10.84
CA LEU A 70 21.52 -12.02 11.18
C LEU A 70 21.26 -13.31 10.38
N THR A 71 21.57 -13.32 9.08
CA THR A 71 21.49 -14.54 8.25
C THR A 71 22.33 -15.66 8.82
N THR A 72 23.60 -15.37 9.17
CA THR A 72 24.51 -16.36 9.77
C THR A 72 23.97 -16.89 11.10
N LEU A 73 23.43 -16.01 11.95
CA LEU A 73 22.84 -16.37 13.23
C LEU A 73 21.63 -17.31 13.03
N VAL A 74 20.74 -16.96 12.11
CA VAL A 74 19.52 -17.74 11.81
C VAL A 74 19.86 -19.09 11.20
N ASP A 75 20.82 -19.16 10.28
CA ASP A 75 21.26 -20.43 9.70
C ASP A 75 21.88 -21.35 10.76
N GLY A 76 22.65 -20.79 11.70
CA GLY A 76 23.12 -21.53 12.87
C GLY A 76 21.96 -22.05 13.73
N LEU A 77 20.94 -21.23 13.99
CA LEU A 77 19.77 -21.62 14.78
C LEU A 77 18.93 -22.71 14.12
N LYS A 78 18.78 -22.70 12.79
CA LYS A 78 18.07 -23.77 12.06
C LYS A 78 18.67 -25.16 12.29
N THR A 79 19.96 -25.25 12.62
CA THR A 79 20.60 -26.54 12.95
C THR A 79 20.38 -26.98 14.39
N LYS A 80 19.94 -26.07 15.28
CA LYS A 80 19.75 -26.30 16.72
C LYS A 80 18.29 -26.44 17.11
N ILE A 81 17.42 -25.59 16.55
CA ILE A 81 16.01 -25.50 16.91
C ILE A 81 15.21 -26.49 16.06
N THR A 82 14.35 -27.25 16.72
CA THR A 82 13.47 -28.23 16.09
C THR A 82 12.00 -27.83 16.23
N SER A 83 11.11 -28.55 15.56
CA SER A 83 9.66 -28.37 15.69
C SER A 83 9.09 -28.75 17.07
N ASN A 84 9.92 -29.17 18.03
CA ASN A 84 9.54 -29.45 19.41
C ASN A 84 9.90 -28.32 20.38
N ASP A 85 10.63 -27.30 19.93
CA ASP A 85 11.19 -26.25 20.79
C ASP A 85 10.34 -24.98 20.78
N GLU A 86 10.51 -24.15 21.79
CA GLU A 86 9.86 -22.84 21.89
C GLU A 86 10.81 -21.74 21.41
N LEU A 87 10.30 -20.83 20.58
CA LEU A 87 11.05 -19.71 20.03
C LEU A 87 10.45 -18.37 20.43
N VAL A 88 11.25 -17.46 20.96
CA VAL A 88 10.89 -16.05 21.16
C VAL A 88 11.71 -15.21 20.20
N ILE A 89 11.06 -14.30 19.48
CA ILE A 89 11.69 -13.30 18.63
C ILE A 89 11.29 -11.94 19.18
N TYR A 90 12.27 -11.14 19.57
CA TYR A 90 12.07 -9.78 20.04
C TYR A 90 12.87 -8.82 19.18
N THR A 91 12.21 -7.80 18.64
CA THR A 91 12.85 -6.71 17.91
C THR A 91 12.64 -5.40 18.65
N THR A 92 13.65 -4.54 18.66
CA THR A 92 13.55 -3.15 19.13
C THR A 92 14.42 -2.25 18.25
N GLY A 93 14.12 -0.96 18.21
CA GLY A 93 14.85 0.01 17.39
C GLY A 93 13.92 0.90 16.60
N HIS A 94 14.46 1.55 15.56
CA HIS A 94 13.63 2.22 14.56
C HIS A 94 12.98 1.19 13.64
N GLY A 95 11.74 1.48 13.27
CA GLY A 95 11.06 0.82 12.17
C GLY A 95 10.58 1.84 11.14
N ASP A 96 10.30 1.36 9.95
CA ASP A 96 9.74 2.15 8.86
C ASP A 96 8.61 1.37 8.21
N GLU A 97 7.88 2.02 7.30
CA GLU A 97 6.85 1.41 6.48
C GLU A 97 7.28 1.44 5.02
N ASP A 98 7.08 0.34 4.30
CA ASP A 98 7.11 0.40 2.85
C ASP A 98 5.92 1.20 2.34
N LYS A 99 6.16 2.42 1.86
CA LYS A 99 5.08 3.30 1.39
C LYS A 99 4.31 2.77 0.18
N GLN A 100 4.82 1.75 -0.52
CA GLN A 100 4.12 1.14 -1.65
C GLN A 100 3.24 -0.03 -1.21
N THR A 101 3.74 -0.88 -0.30
CA THR A 101 3.04 -2.11 0.10
C THR A 101 2.32 -1.99 1.45
N GLY A 102 2.68 -1.00 2.27
CA GLY A 102 2.26 -0.87 3.66
C GLY A 102 2.95 -1.86 4.59
N GLU A 103 3.93 -2.64 4.12
CA GLU A 103 4.64 -3.62 4.96
C GLU A 103 5.56 -2.91 5.97
N GLY A 104 5.71 -3.48 7.17
CA GLY A 104 6.65 -2.96 8.14
C GLY A 104 8.10 -3.30 7.77
N LYS A 105 9.04 -2.46 8.19
CA LYS A 105 10.49 -2.65 8.04
C LYS A 105 11.20 -2.50 9.37
N LEU A 106 12.21 -3.32 9.61
CA LEU A 106 13.12 -3.19 10.75
C LEU A 106 14.42 -2.54 10.28
N CYS A 107 14.83 -1.45 10.92
CA CYS A 107 16.09 -0.80 10.59
C CYS A 107 17.27 -1.51 11.29
N LEU A 108 18.23 -1.96 10.48
CA LEU A 108 19.43 -2.70 10.88
C LEU A 108 20.69 -1.82 10.75
N GLU A 109 21.80 -2.28 11.34
CA GLU A 109 23.12 -1.72 11.06
C GLU A 109 23.51 -2.02 9.61
N LYS A 110 24.10 -1.05 8.90
CA LYS A 110 24.51 -1.24 7.51
C LYS A 110 25.69 -2.22 7.42
N ASP A 111 25.59 -3.20 6.54
CA ASP A 111 26.70 -4.13 6.22
C ASP A 111 27.85 -3.47 5.45
N SER A 112 27.59 -2.35 4.76
CA SER A 112 28.55 -1.73 3.85
C SER A 112 28.79 -0.25 4.16
N HIS A 113 29.92 0.25 3.67
CA HIS A 113 30.21 1.69 3.62
C HIS A 113 29.32 2.45 2.63
N ASP A 114 28.35 1.80 1.97
CA ASP A 114 27.42 2.49 1.10
C ASP A 114 26.36 3.22 1.93
N GLU A 115 26.62 4.52 2.15
CA GLU A 115 25.71 5.42 2.84
C GLU A 115 24.33 5.50 2.17
N LYS A 116 24.15 5.01 0.94
CA LYS A 116 22.86 5.01 0.22
C LYS A 116 22.05 3.73 0.35
N ALA A 117 22.62 2.62 0.82
CA ALA A 117 21.86 1.39 1.03
C ALA A 117 20.74 1.62 2.06
N ASP A 118 19.52 1.16 1.76
CA ASP A 118 18.41 1.22 2.70
C ASP A 118 18.73 0.36 3.92
N ARG A 119 18.72 0.98 5.10
CA ARG A 119 19.01 0.29 6.36
C ARG A 119 17.79 -0.48 6.86
N CYS A 120 16.58 -0.15 6.37
CA CYS A 120 15.34 -0.73 6.86
C CYS A 120 14.90 -1.86 5.93
N GLN A 121 14.82 -3.07 6.49
CA GLN A 121 14.58 -4.31 5.77
C GLN A 121 13.26 -4.92 6.27
N GLY A 122 12.29 -5.10 5.37
CA GLY A 122 11.00 -5.72 5.67
C GLY A 122 11.02 -7.20 5.35
N LYS A 123 10.52 -7.55 4.16
CA LYS A 123 10.34 -8.93 3.69
C LYS A 123 11.54 -9.86 3.90
N VAL A 124 12.76 -9.41 3.61
CA VAL A 124 13.96 -10.27 3.75
C VAL A 124 14.20 -10.71 5.20
N VAL A 125 14.01 -9.81 6.17
CA VAL A 125 14.16 -10.13 7.59
C VAL A 125 12.98 -10.98 8.07
N ALA A 126 11.77 -10.70 7.60
CA ALA A 126 10.58 -11.53 7.82
C ALA A 126 10.79 -12.98 7.38
N ASP A 127 11.12 -13.20 6.11
CA ASP A 127 11.33 -14.54 5.53
C ASP A 127 12.43 -15.29 6.29
N LEU A 128 13.50 -14.59 6.66
CA LEU A 128 14.60 -15.17 7.40
C LEU A 128 14.14 -15.68 8.78
N LEU A 129 13.44 -14.85 9.55
CA LEU A 129 12.94 -15.21 10.88
C LEU A 129 11.83 -16.27 10.82
N ASP A 130 10.99 -16.23 9.78
CA ASP A 130 9.89 -17.17 9.60
C ASP A 130 10.37 -18.58 9.22
N SER A 131 11.56 -18.68 8.62
CA SER A 131 12.15 -19.96 8.20
C SER A 131 12.72 -20.84 9.32
N ILE A 132 12.64 -20.42 10.59
CA ILE A 132 13.13 -21.19 11.75
C ILE A 132 12.04 -22.17 12.21
N ALA A 133 12.38 -23.44 12.42
CA ALA A 133 11.42 -24.41 12.95
C ALA A 133 11.08 -24.11 14.42
N PHE A 134 9.83 -24.34 14.81
CA PHE A 134 9.37 -24.22 16.21
C PHE A 134 8.14 -25.10 16.46
N LYS A 135 7.89 -25.39 17.75
CA LYS A 135 6.61 -25.90 18.25
C LYS A 135 5.62 -24.77 18.48
N GLN A 136 6.08 -23.71 19.15
CA GLN A 136 5.36 -22.47 19.40
C GLN A 136 6.34 -21.31 19.28
N ARG A 137 5.84 -20.19 18.77
CA ARG A 137 6.63 -18.97 18.60
C ARG A 137 5.93 -17.78 19.20
N VAL A 138 6.68 -16.91 19.87
CA VAL A 138 6.25 -15.57 20.24
C VAL A 138 7.06 -14.55 19.48
N VAL A 139 6.41 -13.64 18.77
CA VAL A 139 7.04 -12.52 18.08
C VAL A 139 6.62 -11.24 18.77
N VAL A 140 7.60 -10.45 19.21
CA VAL A 140 7.42 -9.17 19.88
C VAL A 140 8.08 -8.07 19.05
N MET A 141 7.29 -7.14 18.53
CA MET A 141 7.75 -6.01 17.70
C MET A 141 7.64 -4.69 18.48
N ASP A 142 8.78 -4.18 18.98
CA ASP A 142 8.90 -2.92 19.74
C ASP A 142 9.61 -1.85 18.88
N ASN A 143 8.99 -1.54 17.74
CA ASN A 143 9.46 -0.57 16.75
C ASN A 143 8.28 0.09 16.04
N CYS A 144 8.48 1.28 15.48
CA CYS A 144 7.47 1.94 14.64
C CYS A 144 7.02 1.03 13.50
N TYR A 145 5.73 1.02 13.19
CA TYR A 145 5.11 0.17 12.18
C TYR A 145 5.28 -1.34 12.43
N GLY A 146 5.66 -1.74 13.65
CA GLY A 146 5.80 -3.14 14.04
C GLY A 146 4.51 -3.94 13.83
N GLY A 147 3.35 -3.33 14.04
CA GLY A 147 2.03 -3.95 13.79
C GLY A 147 1.80 -4.40 12.33
N ASN A 148 2.51 -3.82 11.35
CA ASN A 148 2.39 -4.21 9.94
C ASN A 148 2.98 -5.60 9.65
N TRP A 149 3.72 -6.20 10.60
CA TRP A 149 4.28 -7.55 10.48
C TRP A 149 3.32 -8.66 10.94
N LYS A 150 2.12 -8.31 11.44
CA LYS A 150 1.20 -9.29 12.00
C LYS A 150 0.85 -10.39 11.00
N ASP A 151 0.58 -10.01 9.74
CA ASP A 151 0.09 -10.95 8.72
C ASP A 151 1.22 -11.88 8.25
N THR A 152 2.48 -11.42 8.32
CA THR A 152 3.66 -12.26 8.06
C THR A 152 3.71 -13.44 9.03
N PHE A 153 3.55 -13.19 10.33
CA PHE A 153 3.82 -14.20 11.36
C PHE A 153 2.58 -14.96 11.83
N LEU A 154 1.39 -14.37 11.74
CA LEU A 154 0.13 -15.00 12.18
C LEU A 154 -0.42 -16.03 11.16
N ASN A 155 0.16 -16.11 9.95
CA ASN A 155 -0.15 -17.18 9.01
C ASN A 155 0.21 -18.58 9.56
N ASP A 156 1.18 -18.69 10.47
CA ASP A 156 1.41 -19.93 11.21
C ASP A 156 0.44 -20.04 12.41
N PRO A 157 -0.30 -21.16 12.54
CA PRO A 157 -1.31 -21.30 13.58
C PRO A 157 -0.75 -21.34 15.01
N ARG A 158 0.57 -21.48 15.19
CA ARG A 158 1.25 -21.68 16.48
C ARG A 158 2.06 -20.44 16.90
N THR A 159 1.68 -19.27 16.39
CA THR A 159 2.35 -18.00 16.70
C THR A 159 1.49 -17.12 17.63
N LEU A 160 2.14 -16.50 18.62
CA LEU A 160 1.66 -15.32 19.32
C LEU A 160 2.41 -14.11 18.80
N PHE A 161 1.69 -13.07 18.41
CA PHE A 161 2.24 -11.80 17.96
C PHE A 161 1.88 -10.69 18.95
N ILE A 162 2.89 -9.94 19.38
CA ILE A 162 2.78 -8.77 20.24
C ILE A 162 3.46 -7.60 19.53
N SER A 163 2.82 -6.44 19.47
CA SER A 163 3.47 -5.21 19.02
C SER A 163 3.21 -4.07 19.99
N GLY A 164 4.15 -3.13 20.10
CA GLY A 164 3.96 -1.92 20.92
C GLY A 164 3.01 -0.89 20.29
N GLY A 165 2.81 -0.95 18.98
CA GLY A 165 1.83 -0.13 18.24
C GLY A 165 1.03 -0.95 17.23
N SER A 166 -0.12 -0.39 16.82
CA SER A 166 -1.01 -0.96 15.81
C SER A 166 -0.44 -0.81 14.38
N PRO A 167 -1.04 -1.44 13.36
CA PRO A 167 -0.61 -1.24 11.99
C PRO A 167 -0.67 0.24 11.60
N ASN A 168 0.32 0.71 10.84
CA ASN A 168 0.47 2.09 10.39
C ASN A 168 0.68 3.11 11.50
N GLU A 169 1.07 2.66 12.70
CA GLU A 169 1.31 3.48 13.87
C GLU A 169 2.80 3.52 14.25
N THR A 170 3.26 4.69 14.69
CA THR A 170 4.57 4.83 15.33
C THR A 170 4.50 4.36 16.78
N ASP A 171 5.30 3.37 17.15
CA ASP A 171 5.40 2.87 18.52
C ASP A 171 6.22 3.79 19.42
N VAL A 172 5.89 3.80 20.71
CA VAL A 172 6.63 4.49 21.75
C VAL A 172 7.41 3.45 22.57
N CYS A 173 8.47 2.93 21.96
CA CYS A 173 9.28 1.81 22.45
C CYS A 173 9.82 1.99 23.89
N GLN A 174 9.98 3.25 24.33
CA GLN A 174 10.41 3.59 25.69
C GLN A 174 9.34 3.35 26.77
N GLU A 175 8.09 3.11 26.37
CA GLU A 175 6.95 2.84 27.24
C GLU A 175 6.60 1.35 27.23
N SER A 176 6.68 0.71 26.06
CA SER A 176 6.28 -0.68 25.86
C SER A 176 7.28 -1.67 26.48
N ALA A 177 8.53 -1.65 26.03
CA ALA A 177 9.54 -2.63 26.46
C ALA A 177 9.84 -2.67 27.97
N PRO A 178 9.95 -1.54 28.72
CA PRO A 178 10.23 -1.61 30.15
C PRO A 178 9.18 -2.38 30.96
N ARG A 179 7.94 -2.42 30.48
CA ARG A 179 6.82 -3.10 31.16
C ARG A 179 6.68 -4.54 30.71
N LEU A 180 6.74 -4.79 29.41
CA LEU A 180 6.69 -6.15 28.88
C LEU A 180 7.81 -7.03 29.45
N TRP A 181 9.01 -6.43 29.58
CA TRP A 181 10.20 -7.06 30.16
C TRP A 181 10.43 -6.72 31.62
N ALA A 182 9.38 -6.30 32.35
CA ALA A 182 9.48 -6.09 33.78
C ALA A 182 9.89 -7.41 34.50
N PRO A 183 10.66 -7.32 35.60
CA PRO A 183 10.94 -8.49 36.43
C PRO A 183 9.64 -9.16 36.88
N LYS A 184 9.63 -10.50 36.97
CA LYS A 184 8.46 -11.28 37.41
C LYS A 184 7.82 -10.77 38.71
N SER A 185 8.61 -10.24 39.64
CA SER A 185 8.12 -9.69 40.91
C SER A 185 7.22 -8.46 40.76
N GLN A 186 7.21 -7.83 39.58
CA GLN A 186 6.36 -6.68 39.25
C GLN A 186 5.12 -7.10 38.44
N ILE A 187 5.13 -8.30 37.86
CA ILE A 187 4.03 -8.82 37.04
C ILE A 187 3.15 -9.69 37.94
N LYS A 188 1.85 -9.39 37.95
CA LYS A 188 0.89 -10.12 38.76
C LYS A 188 0.62 -11.49 38.14
N ASP A 189 1.13 -12.54 38.78
CA ASP A 189 0.70 -13.93 38.60
C ASP A 189 -0.78 -14.05 39.02
N SER A 190 -1.65 -13.89 38.03
CA SER A 190 -3.09 -13.74 38.20
C SER A 190 -3.77 -15.10 38.37
N ASN A 191 -3.19 -16.16 37.80
CA ASN A 191 -3.68 -17.53 37.96
C ASN A 191 -3.08 -18.27 39.18
N ARG A 192 -2.02 -17.71 39.79
CA ARG A 192 -1.29 -18.24 40.95
C ARG A 192 -0.64 -19.60 40.69
N ASP A 193 -0.22 -19.87 39.47
CA ASP A 193 0.45 -21.12 39.11
C ASP A 193 1.99 -21.07 39.26
N GLY A 194 2.51 -19.92 39.69
CA GLY A 194 3.93 -19.67 39.91
C GLY A 194 4.71 -19.36 38.63
N LYS A 195 4.03 -19.21 37.49
CA LYS A 195 4.59 -18.80 36.20
C LYS A 195 3.90 -17.51 35.77
N ILE A 196 4.62 -16.75 34.93
CA ILE A 196 4.07 -15.54 34.31
C ILE A 196 3.82 -15.85 32.85
N SER A 197 2.56 -15.82 32.42
CA SER A 197 2.16 -16.06 31.03
C SER A 197 2.44 -14.84 30.14
N TRP A 198 2.39 -15.01 28.81
CA TRP A 198 2.51 -13.87 27.90
C TRP A 198 1.32 -12.92 27.99
N SER A 199 0.12 -13.45 28.24
CA SER A 199 -1.07 -12.66 28.52
C SER A 199 -0.96 -11.83 29.79
N GLU A 200 -0.31 -12.33 30.85
CA GLU A 200 -0.03 -11.56 32.07
C GLU A 200 1.02 -10.47 31.84
N ARG A 201 2.08 -10.77 31.06
CA ARG A 201 3.05 -9.75 30.63
C ARG A 201 2.38 -8.64 29.83
N PHE A 202 1.51 -9.00 28.89
CA PHE A 202 0.78 -8.04 28.08
C PHE A 202 -0.24 -7.25 28.91
N ALA A 203 -0.93 -7.89 29.86
CA ALA A 203 -1.82 -7.18 30.77
C ALA A 203 -1.07 -6.11 31.58
N HIS A 204 0.11 -6.44 32.11
CA HIS A 204 0.95 -5.49 32.84
C HIS A 204 1.45 -4.34 31.95
N LEU A 205 1.80 -4.62 30.69
CA LEU A 205 2.09 -3.57 29.70
C LEU A 205 0.95 -2.55 29.62
N MET A 206 -0.30 -3.02 29.58
CA MET A 206 -1.51 -2.21 29.38
C MET A 206 -2.00 -1.43 30.62
N GLU A 207 -1.52 -1.73 31.84
CA GLU A 207 -2.08 -1.17 33.09
C GLU A 207 -2.01 0.37 33.16
N ASP A 208 -0.92 0.97 32.66
CA ASP A 208 -0.67 2.42 32.78
C ASP A 208 -0.21 3.07 31.47
N GLN A 209 -0.52 2.47 30.30
CA GLN A 209 0.03 2.98 29.03
C GLN A 209 -0.55 4.38 28.74
N PRO A 210 0.32 5.38 28.47
CA PRO A 210 -0.12 6.62 27.84
C PRO A 210 -0.84 6.29 26.52
N ASN A 211 -1.79 7.14 26.10
CA ASN A 211 -2.51 6.98 24.82
C ASN A 211 -1.61 7.27 23.59
N SER A 212 -0.33 6.88 23.64
CA SER A 212 0.71 7.25 22.67
C SER A 212 0.85 6.22 21.55
N SER A 213 0.57 4.95 21.84
CA SER A 213 0.42 3.88 20.86
C SER A 213 -0.67 2.88 21.29
N PHE A 214 -1.11 2.00 20.38
CA PHE A 214 -2.04 0.91 20.65
C PHE A 214 -1.35 -0.47 20.58
N PRO A 215 -0.83 -1.00 21.69
CA PRO A 215 -0.23 -2.32 21.69
C PRO A 215 -1.22 -3.40 21.25
N GLN A 216 -0.72 -4.39 20.51
CA GLN A 216 -1.52 -5.51 20.04
C GLN A 216 -1.08 -6.81 20.69
N PHE A 217 -2.04 -7.71 20.91
CA PHE A 217 -1.83 -9.08 21.37
C PHE A 217 -2.73 -9.99 20.54
N MET A 218 -2.12 -10.77 19.65
CA MET A 218 -2.82 -11.59 18.66
C MET A 218 -2.25 -13.00 18.71
N ALA A 219 -3.05 -13.96 19.15
CA ALA A 219 -2.68 -15.37 19.18
C ALA A 219 -3.34 -16.11 18.01
N SER A 220 -2.56 -16.87 17.27
CA SER A 220 -3.08 -17.81 16.28
C SER A 220 -3.78 -19.00 16.97
N LYS A 221 -4.60 -19.71 16.21
CA LYS A 221 -5.54 -20.73 16.70
C LYS A 221 -4.92 -21.81 17.61
N ASP A 222 -3.71 -22.26 17.29
CA ASP A 222 -3.05 -23.40 17.92
C ASP A 222 -1.91 -22.94 18.87
N PHE A 223 -1.81 -21.64 19.15
CA PHE A 223 -0.91 -21.12 20.17
C PHE A 223 -1.50 -21.35 21.57
N GLU A 224 -0.74 -21.97 22.47
CA GLU A 224 -1.11 -22.15 23.87
C GLU A 224 -0.20 -21.28 24.74
N ASP A 225 -0.77 -20.33 25.47
CA ASP A 225 -0.01 -19.51 26.41
C ASP A 225 0.44 -20.34 27.61
N ILE A 226 1.64 -20.07 28.12
CA ILE A 226 2.25 -20.87 29.17
C ILE A 226 1.61 -20.52 30.51
N GLY A 227 0.78 -21.43 31.02
CA GLY A 227 0.16 -21.34 32.34
C GLY A 227 -1.14 -22.13 32.35
N LYS A 228 -1.70 -22.41 33.52
CA LYS A 228 -3.13 -22.77 33.55
C LYS A 228 -3.90 -21.55 33.06
N GLU A 229 -4.88 -21.75 32.18
CA GLU A 229 -5.82 -20.67 31.92
C GLU A 229 -6.27 -20.11 33.28
N PRO A 230 -6.15 -18.80 33.51
CA PRO A 230 -6.56 -18.24 34.77
C PRO A 230 -7.99 -18.70 35.05
N THR A 231 -8.23 -19.36 36.20
CA THR A 231 -9.58 -19.77 36.62
C THR A 231 -10.50 -18.55 36.79
N HIS A 232 -9.90 -17.36 36.87
CA HIS A 232 -10.50 -16.08 36.58
C HIS A 232 -9.81 -15.50 35.34
N SER A 233 -10.26 -15.93 34.16
CA SER A 233 -9.72 -15.50 32.88
C SER A 233 -9.73 -13.96 32.81
N PHE A 234 -8.54 -13.34 32.81
CA PHE A 234 -8.36 -11.98 32.29
C PHE A 234 -8.48 -11.94 30.77
N SER A 235 -8.59 -13.10 30.12
CA SER A 235 -9.56 -13.21 29.06
C SER A 235 -10.94 -13.05 29.69
N LEU A 236 -11.36 -11.80 29.92
CA LEU A 236 -12.77 -11.49 29.76
C LEU A 236 -13.19 -12.28 28.52
N SER A 237 -14.17 -13.17 28.65
CA SER A 237 -14.76 -13.81 27.48
C SER A 237 -15.03 -12.71 26.46
N ARG A 238 -15.01 -13.03 25.18
CA ARG A 238 -15.30 -12.07 24.12
C ARG A 238 -16.51 -11.15 24.48
N ALA A 239 -17.56 -11.75 25.02
CA ALA A 239 -18.73 -11.06 25.56
C ALA A 239 -18.41 -10.09 26.72
N GLU A 240 -17.59 -10.50 27.69
CA GLU A 240 -17.17 -9.65 28.80
C GLU A 240 -16.23 -8.51 28.36
N ARG A 241 -15.40 -8.71 27.31
CA ARG A 241 -14.57 -7.63 26.74
C ARG A 241 -15.46 -6.57 26.11
N LEU A 242 -16.39 -7.00 25.26
CA LEU A 242 -17.38 -6.11 24.66
C LEU A 242 -18.21 -5.39 25.72
N LYS A 243 -18.60 -6.09 26.79
CA LYS A 243 -19.30 -5.49 27.93
C LYS A 243 -18.44 -4.46 28.67
N SER A 244 -17.14 -4.73 28.83
CA SER A 244 -16.19 -3.79 29.46
C SER A 244 -15.99 -2.53 28.60
N ILE A 245 -15.84 -2.70 27.29
CA ILE A 245 -15.69 -1.58 26.34
C ILE A 245 -16.99 -0.76 26.30
N ALA A 246 -18.15 -1.41 26.23
CA ALA A 246 -19.45 -0.76 26.30
C ALA A 246 -19.62 0.03 27.61
N GLY A 247 -19.27 -0.55 28.76
CA GLY A 247 -19.32 0.15 30.05
C GLY A 247 -18.40 1.37 30.13
N LYS A 248 -17.29 1.39 29.36
CA LYS A 248 -16.44 2.58 29.23
C LYS A 248 -17.09 3.67 28.38
N LEU A 249 -17.76 3.31 27.29
CA LEU A 249 -18.54 4.26 26.46
C LEU A 249 -19.71 4.86 27.24
N GLU A 250 -20.35 4.09 28.11
CA GLU A 250 -21.44 4.55 28.97
C GLU A 250 -20.97 5.42 30.15
N SER A 251 -19.66 5.60 30.32
CA SER A 251 -19.12 6.36 31.44
C SER A 251 -19.37 7.86 31.31
N ALA A 252 -19.69 8.53 32.42
CA ALA A 252 -19.76 9.99 32.48
C ALA A 252 -18.37 10.67 32.29
N ASP A 253 -17.27 9.93 32.49
CA ASP A 253 -15.90 10.43 32.37
C ASP A 253 -15.41 10.40 30.89
N PRO A 254 -15.11 11.56 30.28
CA PRO A 254 -14.62 11.63 28.90
C PRO A 254 -13.38 10.78 28.63
N LYS A 255 -12.46 10.67 29.59
CA LYS A 255 -11.24 9.86 29.41
C LYS A 255 -11.55 8.37 29.30
N LYS A 256 -12.55 7.90 30.04
CA LYS A 256 -13.00 6.51 29.96
C LYS A 256 -13.71 6.24 28.64
N ARG A 257 -14.54 7.18 28.18
CA ARG A 257 -15.21 7.08 26.87
C ARG A 257 -14.20 7.05 25.73
N LEU A 258 -13.24 7.97 25.73
CA LEU A 258 -12.15 7.97 24.75
C LEU A 258 -11.37 6.65 24.74
N LYS A 259 -11.04 6.10 25.91
CA LYS A 259 -10.43 4.76 26.02
C LYS A 259 -11.33 3.67 25.45
N GLY A 260 -12.64 3.75 25.66
CA GLY A 260 -13.61 2.81 25.07
C GLY A 260 -13.66 2.88 23.55
N LEU A 261 -13.68 4.08 22.96
CA LEU A 261 -13.69 4.29 21.51
C LEU A 261 -12.45 3.70 20.85
N ASN A 262 -11.27 4.00 21.38
CA ASN A 262 -10.01 3.46 20.86
C ASN A 262 -9.93 1.92 20.99
N GLN A 263 -10.54 1.35 22.04
CA GLN A 263 -10.60 -0.10 22.19
C GLN A 263 -11.53 -0.78 21.18
N TYR A 264 -12.59 -0.10 20.72
CA TYR A 264 -13.42 -0.61 19.62
C TYR A 264 -12.65 -0.68 18.31
N GLU A 265 -11.82 0.33 18.01
CA GLU A 265 -10.98 0.37 16.81
C GLU A 265 -10.03 -0.83 16.72
N GLY A 266 -9.34 -1.14 17.82
CA GLY A 266 -8.39 -2.26 17.86
C GLY A 266 -9.04 -3.65 17.94
N TYR A 267 -10.32 -3.75 18.28
CA TYR A 267 -11.01 -5.05 18.48
C TYR A 267 -11.95 -5.43 17.33
N SER A 268 -12.22 -4.54 16.37
CA SER A 268 -13.23 -4.75 15.32
C SER A 268 -13.03 -6.05 14.54
N SER A 269 -11.78 -6.42 14.21
CA SER A 269 -11.45 -7.62 13.42
C SER A 269 -11.77 -8.94 14.13
N ASN A 270 -12.03 -8.90 15.44
CA ASN A 270 -12.37 -10.08 16.26
C ASN A 270 -13.86 -10.13 16.62
N MET A 271 -14.68 -9.24 16.06
CA MET A 271 -16.11 -9.16 16.34
C MET A 271 -16.95 -9.94 15.33
N GLU A 272 -18.11 -10.41 15.77
CA GLU A 272 -19.07 -11.16 14.98
C GLU A 272 -20.02 -10.12 14.40
N LYS A 273 -20.67 -10.44 13.28
CA LYS A 273 -21.53 -9.47 12.60
C LYS A 273 -22.50 -8.76 13.56
N GLY A 274 -23.21 -9.50 14.43
CA GLY A 274 -24.14 -8.90 15.40
C GLY A 274 -23.47 -7.99 16.44
N GLU A 275 -22.24 -8.32 16.86
CA GLU A 275 -21.46 -7.50 17.80
C GLU A 275 -20.97 -6.21 17.14
N ILE A 276 -20.57 -6.27 15.86
CA ILE A 276 -20.18 -5.10 15.08
C ILE A 276 -21.38 -4.17 14.90
N GLU A 277 -22.56 -4.72 14.59
CA GLU A 277 -23.78 -3.92 14.45
C GLU A 277 -24.14 -3.19 15.76
N GLU A 278 -24.02 -3.87 16.92
CA GLU A 278 -24.20 -3.24 18.24
C GLU A 278 -23.13 -2.17 18.52
N ALA A 279 -21.87 -2.47 18.20
CA ALA A 279 -20.75 -1.56 18.36
C ALA A 279 -20.93 -0.29 17.54
N LEU A 280 -21.37 -0.39 16.29
CA LEU A 280 -21.64 0.74 15.40
C LEU A 280 -22.70 1.67 15.98
N VAL A 281 -23.76 1.12 16.59
CA VAL A 281 -24.78 1.94 17.27
C VAL A 281 -24.17 2.71 18.45
N LYS A 282 -23.37 2.03 19.29
CA LYS A 282 -22.75 2.63 20.48
C LYS A 282 -21.71 3.69 20.12
N VAL A 283 -20.84 3.41 19.15
CA VAL A 283 -19.83 4.35 18.66
C VAL A 283 -20.48 5.51 17.91
N GLY A 284 -21.54 5.25 17.15
CA GLY A 284 -22.25 6.26 16.35
C GLY A 284 -22.78 7.44 17.15
N ILE A 285 -23.12 7.23 18.43
CA ILE A 285 -23.56 8.30 19.36
C ILE A 285 -22.46 9.36 19.54
N PHE A 286 -21.18 8.97 19.47
CA PHE A 286 -20.04 9.85 19.71
C PHE A 286 -19.61 10.65 18.48
N LEU A 287 -20.14 10.35 17.29
CA LEU A 287 -19.88 11.12 16.06
C LEU A 287 -20.34 12.58 16.16
N SER A 288 -21.26 12.87 17.09
CA SER A 288 -21.75 14.22 17.40
C SER A 288 -21.27 14.75 18.76
N SER A 289 -20.29 14.09 19.40
CA SER A 289 -19.68 14.60 20.65
C SER A 289 -19.17 16.03 20.43
N GLN A 290 -19.29 16.88 21.45
CA GLN A 290 -18.73 18.23 21.41
C GLN A 290 -17.22 18.23 21.70
N ASP A 291 -16.70 17.13 22.26
CA ASP A 291 -15.26 16.93 22.45
C ASP A 291 -14.63 16.44 21.14
N PRO A 292 -13.74 17.22 20.50
CA PRO A 292 -13.12 16.83 19.24
C PRO A 292 -12.32 15.53 19.33
N GLN A 293 -11.77 15.18 20.50
CA GLN A 293 -11.00 13.95 20.66
C GLN A 293 -11.90 12.72 20.66
N GLU A 294 -13.04 12.79 21.36
CA GLU A 294 -14.05 11.72 21.33
C GLU A 294 -14.66 11.58 19.93
N ALA A 295 -15.02 12.68 19.28
CA ALA A 295 -15.60 12.62 17.95
C ALA A 295 -14.60 12.05 16.91
N LEU A 296 -13.31 12.40 17.02
CA LEU A 296 -12.27 11.86 16.14
C LEU A 296 -12.04 10.36 16.38
N ALA A 297 -11.93 9.94 17.63
CA ALA A 297 -11.80 8.52 17.99
C ALA A 297 -13.03 7.71 17.54
N ALA A 298 -14.23 8.30 17.66
CA ALA A 298 -15.45 7.69 17.17
C ALA A 298 -15.43 7.51 15.66
N VAL A 299 -15.00 8.51 14.88
CA VAL A 299 -14.86 8.39 13.41
C VAL A 299 -13.93 7.24 13.03
N ASN A 300 -12.79 7.09 13.72
CA ASN A 300 -11.83 6.02 13.44
C ASN A 300 -12.39 4.63 13.81
N ALA A 301 -12.88 4.47 15.03
CA ALA A 301 -13.49 3.23 15.50
C ALA A 301 -14.67 2.81 14.61
N TYR A 302 -15.51 3.77 14.21
CA TYR A 302 -16.65 3.54 13.33
C TYR A 302 -16.20 3.04 11.95
N SER A 303 -15.13 3.61 11.40
CA SER A 303 -14.55 3.17 10.14
C SER A 303 -14.02 1.73 10.22
N SER A 304 -13.27 1.40 11.26
CA SER A 304 -12.72 0.05 11.43
C SER A 304 -13.81 -1.01 11.60
N LEU A 305 -14.88 -0.71 12.34
CA LEU A 305 -16.06 -1.58 12.46
C LEU A 305 -16.78 -1.76 11.12
N MET A 306 -16.88 -0.70 10.32
CA MET A 306 -17.55 -0.70 9.03
C MET A 306 -16.89 -1.60 7.97
N PHE A 307 -15.55 -1.69 7.98
CA PHE A 307 -14.82 -2.54 7.03
C PHE A 307 -15.17 -4.02 7.18
N GLU A 308 -15.50 -4.46 8.39
CA GLU A 308 -15.79 -5.85 8.73
C GLU A 308 -17.21 -6.30 8.30
N ILE A 309 -18.17 -5.38 8.10
CA ILE A 309 -19.52 -5.74 7.64
C ILE A 309 -19.58 -5.84 6.12
N LYS A 310 -19.84 -7.05 5.62
CA LYS A 310 -20.30 -7.29 4.24
C LYS A 310 -21.82 -7.08 4.17
N GLY A 311 -22.25 -5.96 3.57
CA GLY A 311 -23.66 -5.54 3.41
C GLY A 311 -24.07 -4.40 4.37
N ASN A 312 -25.10 -3.62 4.01
CA ASN A 312 -25.60 -2.45 4.78
C ASN A 312 -24.63 -1.28 4.98
N ARG A 313 -23.52 -1.22 4.23
CA ARG A 313 -22.54 -0.11 4.30
C ARG A 313 -23.19 1.27 4.10
N ASP A 314 -24.22 1.35 3.27
CA ASP A 314 -24.96 2.59 3.03
C ASP A 314 -25.62 3.14 4.31
N ILE A 315 -26.21 2.25 5.14
CA ILE A 315 -26.91 2.64 6.38
C ILE A 315 -25.94 3.30 7.36
N TYR A 316 -24.74 2.76 7.46
CA TYR A 316 -23.73 3.19 8.41
C TYR A 316 -22.91 4.37 7.87
N ALA A 317 -22.68 4.45 6.56
CA ALA A 317 -22.14 5.64 5.92
C ALA A 317 -23.01 6.87 6.20
N ARG A 318 -24.34 6.72 6.37
CA ARG A 318 -25.22 7.82 6.79
C ARG A 318 -24.90 8.37 8.18
N GLN A 319 -24.45 7.53 9.12
CA GLN A 319 -24.16 8.00 10.48
C GLN A 319 -22.89 8.87 10.52
N LEU A 320 -21.90 8.61 9.66
CA LEU A 320 -20.69 9.45 9.52
C LEU A 320 -21.02 10.91 9.12
N ARG A 321 -22.15 11.15 8.46
CA ARG A 321 -22.58 12.52 8.13
C ARG A 321 -22.87 13.39 9.35
N GLY A 322 -23.20 12.78 10.49
CA GLY A 322 -23.34 13.51 11.75
C GLY A 322 -22.05 14.28 12.09
N ALA A 323 -20.89 13.67 11.83
CA ALA A 323 -19.59 14.27 12.06
C ALA A 323 -19.22 15.36 11.04
N PHE A 324 -19.89 15.46 9.89
CA PHE A 324 -19.65 16.55 8.92
C PHE A 324 -20.12 17.91 9.46
N LYS A 325 -21.03 17.91 10.42
CA LYS A 325 -21.53 19.14 11.09
C LYS A 325 -20.76 19.48 12.36
N HIS A 326 -19.73 18.71 12.71
CA HIS A 326 -18.95 18.93 13.93
C HIS A 326 -18.21 20.28 13.87
N PRO A 327 -18.12 21.08 14.95
CA PRO A 327 -17.48 22.40 14.91
C PRO A 327 -15.96 22.37 14.66
N ASP A 328 -15.27 21.28 15.05
CA ASP A 328 -13.84 21.07 14.79
C ASP A 328 -13.57 20.59 13.35
N GLN A 329 -12.64 21.26 12.65
CA GLN A 329 -12.29 20.98 11.26
C GLN A 329 -11.62 19.61 11.06
N LYS A 330 -10.79 19.14 12.01
CA LYS A 330 -10.09 17.86 11.88
C LYS A 330 -11.08 16.71 11.91
N VAL A 331 -12.09 16.79 12.79
CA VAL A 331 -13.17 15.79 12.86
C VAL A 331 -13.91 15.72 11.53
N ARG A 332 -14.31 16.88 10.96
CA ARG A 332 -15.00 16.93 9.66
C ARG A 332 -14.17 16.33 8.53
N LEU A 333 -12.89 16.69 8.45
CA LEU A 333 -11.98 16.18 7.42
C LEU A 333 -11.74 14.68 7.55
N GLN A 334 -11.54 14.17 8.76
CA GLN A 334 -11.36 12.74 8.99
C GLN A 334 -12.64 11.97 8.64
N ALA A 335 -13.80 12.47 9.04
CA ALA A 335 -15.08 11.85 8.69
C ALA A 335 -15.29 11.80 7.17
N ALA A 336 -14.97 12.88 6.45
CA ALA A 336 -15.08 12.93 5.00
C ALA A 336 -14.14 11.94 4.31
N ARG A 337 -12.90 11.80 4.81
CA ARG A 337 -11.95 10.79 4.32
C ARG A 337 -12.49 9.38 4.50
N GLN A 338 -12.95 9.03 5.71
CA GLN A 338 -13.47 7.69 5.96
C GLN A 338 -14.75 7.40 5.15
N TYR A 339 -15.65 8.38 5.02
CA TYR A 339 -16.82 8.25 4.16
C TYR A 339 -16.42 7.97 2.70
N THR A 340 -15.41 8.69 2.18
CA THR A 340 -14.92 8.51 0.81
C THR A 340 -14.32 7.12 0.62
N ASN A 341 -13.50 6.67 1.56
CA ASN A 341 -12.92 5.31 1.55
C ASN A 341 -14.02 4.25 1.50
N LEU A 342 -15.03 4.37 2.37
CA LEU A 342 -16.15 3.43 2.42
C LEU A 342 -16.97 3.45 1.14
N ALA A 343 -17.28 4.65 0.63
CA ALA A 343 -17.97 4.81 -0.62
C ALA A 343 -17.21 4.12 -1.75
N SER A 344 -15.87 4.28 -1.84
CA SER A 344 -15.05 3.68 -2.91
C SER A 344 -15.22 2.17 -2.99
N THR A 345 -15.24 1.51 -1.82
CA THR A 345 -15.40 0.06 -1.73
C THR A 345 -16.81 -0.43 -2.06
N ALA A 346 -17.84 0.42 -1.91
CA ALA A 346 -19.19 0.09 -2.33
C ALA A 346 -19.34 0.19 -3.86
N PHE A 347 -18.66 1.17 -4.48
CA PHE A 347 -18.69 1.41 -5.93
C PHE A 347 -17.87 0.41 -6.76
N SER A 348 -16.88 -0.27 -6.17
CA SER A 348 -16.10 -1.31 -6.86
C SER A 348 -16.87 -2.62 -7.08
N ASN A 349 -18.13 -2.72 -6.63
CA ASN A 349 -18.99 -3.87 -6.88
C ASN A 349 -19.88 -3.62 -8.11
N PRO A 350 -19.67 -4.31 -9.25
CA PRO A 350 -20.40 -4.06 -10.50
C PRO A 350 -21.89 -4.41 -10.43
N PHE A 351 -22.35 -5.08 -9.36
CA PHE A 351 -23.76 -5.42 -9.15
C PHE A 351 -24.52 -4.42 -8.26
N TYR A 352 -23.86 -3.33 -7.82
CA TYR A 352 -24.44 -2.37 -6.90
C TYR A 352 -24.73 -1.04 -7.60
N SER A 353 -26.01 -0.73 -7.86
CA SER A 353 -26.42 0.62 -8.27
C SER A 353 -26.29 1.55 -7.07
N PRO A 354 -25.57 2.68 -7.16
CA PRO A 354 -25.48 3.60 -6.04
C PRO A 354 -26.86 4.15 -5.71
N ALA A 355 -27.29 4.04 -4.46
CA ALA A 355 -28.47 4.75 -4.00
C ALA A 355 -28.28 6.28 -4.20
N GLU A 356 -29.36 6.99 -4.52
CA GLU A 356 -29.44 8.46 -4.62
C GLU A 356 -28.81 9.17 -3.39
N GLU A 357 -28.80 8.47 -2.26
CA GLU A 357 -28.24 8.89 -1.00
C GLU A 357 -26.71 8.98 -1.01
N THR A 358 -25.96 8.06 -1.64
CA THR A 358 -24.48 8.15 -1.71
C THR A 358 -24.02 9.39 -2.50
N ARG A 359 -24.81 9.81 -3.50
CA ARG A 359 -24.62 11.08 -4.22
C ARG A 359 -24.86 12.29 -3.30
N SER A 360 -25.89 12.24 -2.44
CA SER A 360 -26.15 13.28 -1.44
C SER A 360 -25.04 13.40 -0.38
N GLY A 361 -24.38 12.31 0.01
CA GLY A 361 -23.28 12.37 0.98
C GLY A 361 -22.00 12.97 0.40
N LEU A 362 -21.75 12.73 -0.90
CA LEU A 362 -20.69 13.44 -1.64
C LEU A 362 -21.02 14.93 -1.77
N ALA A 363 -22.29 15.30 -1.97
CA ALA A 363 -22.72 16.70 -1.91
C ALA A 363 -22.52 17.31 -0.51
N ASP A 364 -22.69 16.53 0.57
CA ASP A 364 -22.44 17.00 1.93
C ASP A 364 -20.94 17.26 2.21
N ILE A 365 -20.04 16.50 1.58
CA ILE A 365 -18.57 16.70 1.66
C ILE A 365 -18.15 18.02 1.00
N ILE A 366 -18.89 18.48 -0.02
CA ILE A 366 -18.63 19.76 -0.70
C ILE A 366 -18.82 20.95 0.26
N HIS A 367 -19.68 20.84 1.28
CA HIS A 367 -19.87 21.86 2.34
C HIS A 367 -18.63 22.09 3.23
N LEU A 368 -17.56 21.28 3.08
CA LEU A 368 -16.31 21.43 3.83
C LEU A 368 -15.27 22.34 3.13
N LEU A 369 -15.59 22.86 1.94
CA LEU A 369 -14.75 23.79 1.16
C LEU A 369 -14.87 25.24 1.69
N PRO A 370 -13.84 26.10 1.52
CA PRO A 370 -13.86 27.48 2.03
C PRO A 370 -15.04 28.32 1.51
N ASP A 371 -15.59 29.18 2.37
CA ASP A 371 -16.86 29.93 2.20
C ASP A 371 -17.05 30.66 0.85
N GLY A 372 -15.99 31.14 0.21
CA GLY A 372 -16.09 31.81 -1.10
C GLY A 372 -16.41 30.90 -2.29
N ILE A 373 -16.01 29.62 -2.22
CA ILE A 373 -16.25 28.60 -3.24
C ILE A 373 -17.69 28.04 -3.11
N MET A 374 -18.27 28.15 -1.92
CA MET A 374 -19.60 27.68 -1.58
C MET A 374 -20.72 28.50 -2.22
N ASP A 375 -20.62 29.82 -2.28
CA ASP A 375 -21.65 30.69 -2.89
C ASP A 375 -21.88 30.41 -4.39
N VAL A 376 -20.87 29.86 -5.03
CA VAL A 376 -20.81 29.49 -6.45
C VAL A 376 -21.48 28.14 -6.70
N LEU A 377 -21.16 27.15 -5.88
CA LEU A 377 -21.69 25.78 -6.00
C LEU A 377 -23.14 25.68 -5.50
N MET A 378 -23.53 26.46 -4.48
CA MET A 378 -24.88 26.44 -3.90
C MET A 378 -25.98 27.00 -4.80
N LYS A 379 -25.64 27.81 -5.81
CA LYS A 379 -26.64 28.40 -6.73
C LYS A 379 -27.07 27.46 -7.85
N ARG A 380 -26.41 26.30 -8.03
CA ARG A 380 -26.56 25.42 -9.20
C ARG A 380 -26.25 23.92 -8.88
N PRO A 381 -27.05 23.24 -8.03
CA PRO A 381 -26.82 21.84 -7.64
C PRO A 381 -26.92 20.82 -8.79
N GLU A 382 -27.48 21.21 -9.94
CA GLU A 382 -27.62 20.39 -11.14
C GLU A 382 -26.30 19.98 -11.83
N PHE A 383 -25.16 20.55 -11.40
CA PHE A 383 -23.85 20.37 -12.04
C PHE A 383 -23.03 19.16 -11.54
N LEU A 384 -23.59 18.33 -10.65
CA LEU A 384 -22.89 17.18 -10.05
C LEU A 384 -23.26 15.85 -10.73
N GLY A 385 -22.41 15.38 -11.65
CA GLY A 385 -22.43 14.02 -12.19
C GLY A 385 -21.35 13.14 -11.56
N VAL A 386 -21.71 11.93 -11.10
CA VAL A 386 -20.75 10.92 -10.62
C VAL A 386 -20.72 9.76 -11.63
N GLY A 387 -19.57 9.54 -12.27
CA GLY A 387 -19.37 8.46 -13.24
C GLY A 387 -18.12 7.64 -12.92
N LEU A 388 -18.18 6.32 -13.17
CA LEU A 388 -17.05 5.39 -13.11
C LEU A 388 -16.29 5.40 -14.44
N ILE A 389 -14.95 5.37 -14.41
CA ILE A 389 -14.11 5.13 -15.60
C ILE A 389 -13.77 3.63 -15.63
N PRO A 390 -14.26 2.84 -16.60
CA PRO A 390 -14.18 1.37 -16.56
C PRO A 390 -12.78 0.75 -16.77
N GLU A 391 -11.76 1.52 -17.15
CA GLU A 391 -10.52 0.98 -17.74
C GLU A 391 -9.23 1.29 -16.97
N SER A 392 -9.29 1.71 -15.70
CA SER A 392 -8.10 2.02 -14.89
C SER A 392 -7.89 0.99 -13.77
N PRO A 393 -6.68 0.39 -13.62
CA PRO A 393 -6.33 -0.44 -12.46
C PRO A 393 -6.22 0.39 -11.16
N TRP A 394 -6.23 1.72 -11.27
CA TRP A 394 -6.30 2.66 -10.16
C TRP A 394 -7.71 3.26 -10.10
N HIS A 395 -8.51 2.86 -9.12
CA HIS A 395 -9.87 3.38 -8.92
C HIS A 395 -9.81 4.77 -8.26
N TYR A 396 -9.59 5.81 -9.07
CA TYR A 396 -9.78 7.19 -8.63
C TYR A 396 -11.26 7.56 -8.73
N PHE A 397 -11.80 8.23 -7.71
CA PHE A 397 -13.03 8.99 -7.87
C PHE A 397 -12.74 10.22 -8.75
N SER A 398 -13.38 10.32 -9.91
CA SER A 398 -13.49 11.59 -10.63
C SER A 398 -14.89 12.14 -10.44
N ILE A 399 -15.02 13.37 -9.94
CA ILE A 399 -16.27 14.11 -10.11
C ILE A 399 -16.29 14.55 -11.58
N THR A 400 -17.16 13.91 -12.37
CA THR A 400 -17.20 14.16 -13.80
C THR A 400 -18.21 15.27 -14.07
N PHE A 401 -17.70 16.49 -14.17
CA PHE A 401 -18.50 17.62 -14.62
C PHE A 401 -18.76 17.49 -16.12
N THR A 402 -19.95 17.89 -16.60
CA THR A 402 -20.08 18.11 -18.03
C THR A 402 -19.15 19.24 -18.46
N ARG A 403 -18.79 19.30 -19.74
CA ARG A 403 -17.93 20.37 -20.26
C ARG A 403 -18.51 21.77 -19.97
N ALA A 404 -19.82 21.93 -20.05
CA ALA A 404 -20.51 23.18 -19.75
C ALA A 404 -20.40 23.55 -18.26
N ASP A 405 -20.54 22.57 -17.39
CA ASP A 405 -20.51 22.76 -15.93
C ASP A 405 -19.09 23.07 -15.45
N SER A 406 -18.09 22.38 -16.02
CA SER A 406 -16.67 22.62 -15.78
C SER A 406 -16.29 24.05 -16.14
N GLN A 407 -16.74 24.54 -17.30
CA GLN A 407 -16.46 25.92 -17.75
C GLN A 407 -17.15 26.96 -16.88
N ASN A 408 -18.41 26.73 -16.52
CA ASN A 408 -19.17 27.65 -15.67
C ASN A 408 -18.55 27.74 -14.27
N LEU A 409 -18.18 26.60 -13.69
CA LEU A 409 -17.56 26.53 -12.39
C LEU A 409 -16.14 27.13 -12.40
N SER A 410 -15.36 26.88 -13.45
CA SER A 410 -14.02 27.47 -13.62
C SER A 410 -14.05 29.00 -13.61
N SER A 411 -15.02 29.60 -14.31
CA SER A 411 -15.18 31.07 -14.38
C SER A 411 -15.47 31.71 -13.01
N GLN A 412 -16.05 30.94 -12.09
CA GLN A 412 -16.40 31.37 -10.75
C GLN A 412 -15.27 31.13 -9.73
N ILE A 413 -14.41 30.13 -9.96
CA ILE A 413 -13.23 29.86 -9.13
C ILE A 413 -12.07 30.80 -9.48
N TYR A 414 -11.99 31.22 -10.73
CA TYR A 414 -10.87 32.00 -11.24
C TYR A 414 -10.58 33.33 -10.49
N PRO A 415 -11.57 34.13 -10.03
CA PRO A 415 -11.30 35.31 -9.20
C PRO A 415 -10.49 35.01 -7.94
N PHE A 416 -10.59 33.80 -7.38
CA PHE A 416 -9.86 33.39 -6.18
C PHE A 416 -8.36 33.15 -6.45
N LEU A 417 -7.95 32.87 -7.69
CA LEU A 417 -6.53 32.82 -8.06
C LEU A 417 -5.86 34.21 -7.99
N LYS A 418 -6.65 35.28 -8.06
CA LYS A 418 -6.19 36.67 -7.89
C LYS A 418 -6.18 37.12 -6.42
N SER A 419 -6.67 36.32 -5.48
CA SER A 419 -6.72 36.64 -4.05
C SER A 419 -5.32 36.90 -3.48
N ASN A 420 -5.10 37.91 -2.65
CA ASN A 420 -3.80 38.10 -1.99
C ASN A 420 -3.46 37.04 -0.92
N ASN A 421 -4.41 36.17 -0.56
CA ASN A 421 -4.21 35.09 0.39
C ASN A 421 -3.60 33.84 -0.29
N PRO A 422 -2.37 33.41 0.08
CA PRO A 422 -1.70 32.26 -0.53
C PRO A 422 -2.46 30.94 -0.42
N LEU A 423 -3.19 30.71 0.68
CA LEU A 423 -3.98 29.51 0.91
C LEU A 423 -5.22 29.48 0.00
N THR A 424 -5.88 30.64 -0.18
CA THR A 424 -7.00 30.78 -1.12
C THR A 424 -6.54 30.52 -2.56
N LYS A 425 -5.37 31.04 -2.96
CA LYS A 425 -4.79 30.75 -4.28
C LYS A 425 -4.52 29.26 -4.49
N ALA A 426 -3.88 28.61 -3.51
CA ALA A 426 -3.55 27.20 -3.58
C ALA A 426 -4.81 26.31 -3.66
N ASN A 427 -5.84 26.62 -2.84
CA ASN A 427 -7.10 25.88 -2.86
C ASN A 427 -7.90 26.09 -4.14
N ALA A 428 -7.90 27.31 -4.70
CA ALA A 428 -8.51 27.57 -6.01
C ALA A 428 -7.82 26.80 -7.13
N LEU A 429 -6.49 26.66 -7.07
CA LEU A 429 -5.70 25.87 -8.03
C LEU A 429 -5.98 24.37 -7.91
N VAL A 430 -6.11 23.85 -6.68
CA VAL A 430 -6.54 22.45 -6.43
C VAL A 430 -7.91 22.22 -7.06
N LEU A 431 -8.87 23.10 -6.78
CA LEU A 431 -10.24 22.91 -7.22
C LEU A 431 -10.35 22.97 -8.74
N LEU A 432 -9.67 23.92 -9.40
CA LEU A 432 -9.61 23.99 -10.85
C LEU A 432 -9.00 22.74 -11.49
N ASP A 433 -8.00 22.13 -10.86
CA ASP A 433 -7.39 20.89 -11.33
C ASP A 433 -8.36 19.70 -11.21
N GLU A 434 -8.97 19.53 -10.03
CA GLU A 434 -9.90 18.44 -9.73
C GLU A 434 -11.15 18.45 -10.63
N ILE A 435 -11.68 19.63 -10.99
CA ILE A 435 -12.84 19.74 -11.87
C ILE A 435 -12.50 19.67 -13.36
N GLY A 436 -11.23 19.48 -13.72
CA GLY A 436 -10.77 19.54 -15.12
C GLY A 436 -10.95 20.92 -15.74
N GLY A 437 -10.80 21.98 -14.94
CA GLY A 437 -11.14 23.35 -15.29
C GLY A 437 -10.43 23.85 -16.54
N GLN A 438 -11.19 24.51 -17.40
CA GLN A 438 -10.69 25.16 -18.61
C GLN A 438 -10.54 26.65 -18.35
N ILE A 439 -9.43 27.21 -18.80
CA ILE A 439 -9.16 28.65 -18.69
C ILE A 439 -9.34 29.31 -20.05
N THR A 440 -9.87 30.53 -20.03
CA THR A 440 -9.97 31.41 -21.20
C THR A 440 -8.62 32.10 -21.49
N PRO A 441 -8.46 32.73 -22.67
CA PRO A 441 -7.26 33.51 -23.00
C PRO A 441 -6.87 34.57 -21.97
N GLY A 442 -7.86 35.33 -21.46
CA GLY A 442 -7.63 36.33 -20.40
C GLY A 442 -7.28 35.71 -19.04
N GLU A 443 -7.47 34.39 -18.90
CA GLU A 443 -7.24 33.65 -17.68
C GLU A 443 -5.84 33.00 -17.60
N LEU A 444 -5.20 32.89 -18.76
CA LEU A 444 -3.88 32.29 -18.92
C LEU A 444 -2.80 32.99 -18.07
N GLU A 445 -2.82 34.33 -18.01
CA GLU A 445 -1.79 35.10 -17.30
C GLU A 445 -1.78 34.92 -15.78
N THR A 446 -2.89 34.46 -15.16
CA THR A 446 -2.91 34.23 -13.71
C THR A 446 -2.47 32.81 -13.36
N VAL A 447 -2.60 31.85 -14.27
CA VAL A 447 -2.16 30.46 -14.04
C VAL A 447 -0.65 30.29 -14.31
N ILE A 448 -0.10 30.97 -15.32
CA ILE A 448 1.32 30.88 -15.70
C ILE A 448 2.29 31.11 -14.53
N PRO A 449 2.12 32.11 -13.64
CA PRO A 449 3.04 32.32 -12.52
C PRO A 449 3.22 31.11 -11.59
N PHE A 450 2.19 30.26 -11.44
CA PHE A 450 2.26 29.05 -10.61
C PHE A 450 3.11 27.94 -11.24
N THR A 451 3.33 27.97 -12.56
CA THR A 451 4.27 27.04 -13.24
C THR A 451 5.73 27.31 -12.87
N LYS A 452 6.00 28.49 -12.29
CA LYS A 452 7.33 28.90 -11.79
C LYS A 452 7.44 28.84 -10.28
N ASP A 453 6.40 28.39 -9.56
CA ASP A 453 6.45 28.18 -8.11
C ASP A 453 7.45 27.07 -7.79
N ASN A 454 8.25 27.25 -6.73
CA ASN A 454 9.24 26.27 -6.28
C ASN A 454 8.60 25.08 -5.53
N ARG A 455 7.29 25.13 -5.25
CA ARG A 455 6.52 24.00 -4.70
C ARG A 455 6.07 23.08 -5.85
N SER A 456 6.56 21.84 -5.85
CA SER A 456 6.29 20.82 -6.89
C SER A 456 4.81 20.66 -7.23
N ASP A 457 3.94 20.71 -6.23
CA ASP A 457 2.54 20.35 -6.40
C ASP A 457 1.72 21.44 -7.09
N ASN A 458 2.01 22.72 -6.81
CA ASN A 458 1.36 23.85 -7.49
C ASN A 458 1.81 23.94 -8.96
N GLN A 459 3.10 23.69 -9.19
CA GLN A 459 3.65 23.61 -10.53
C GLN A 459 2.97 22.50 -11.33
N GLU A 460 2.81 21.30 -10.76
CA GLU A 460 2.13 20.18 -11.43
C GLU A 460 0.64 20.48 -11.74
N ARG A 461 -0.10 21.01 -10.76
CA ARG A 461 -1.52 21.37 -10.93
C ARG A 461 -1.73 22.43 -12.01
N SER A 462 -0.89 23.46 -12.01
CA SER A 462 -0.96 24.52 -13.03
C SER A 462 -0.69 23.98 -14.45
N ILE A 463 0.24 23.04 -14.59
CA ILE A 463 0.50 22.36 -15.87
C ILE A 463 -0.73 21.55 -16.32
N ARG A 464 -1.38 20.80 -15.42
CA ARG A 464 -2.61 20.06 -15.75
C ARG A 464 -3.72 20.96 -16.27
N ILE A 465 -3.98 22.06 -15.56
CA ILE A 465 -5.00 23.05 -15.93
C ILE A 465 -4.68 23.63 -17.31
N LEU A 466 -3.42 24.01 -17.57
CA LEU A 466 -2.99 24.51 -18.88
C LEU A 466 -3.23 23.46 -19.99
N SER A 467 -2.83 22.21 -19.76
CA SER A 467 -3.03 21.13 -20.74
C SER A 467 -4.49 20.82 -21.03
N ASN A 468 -5.37 20.88 -20.04
CA ASN A 468 -6.82 20.66 -20.23
C ASN A 468 -7.49 21.82 -21.00
N SER A 469 -6.88 23.00 -20.98
CA SER A 469 -7.44 24.22 -21.57
C SER A 469 -7.00 24.47 -23.02
N VAL A 470 -5.93 23.83 -23.49
CA VAL A 470 -5.36 24.13 -24.82
C VAL A 470 -6.37 23.94 -25.95
N ASN A 471 -7.26 22.95 -25.84
CA ASN A 471 -8.33 22.71 -26.82
C ASN A 471 -9.46 23.74 -26.83
N THR A 472 -9.41 24.74 -25.96
CA THR A 472 -10.39 25.82 -25.87
C THR A 472 -9.79 27.22 -25.95
N LEU A 473 -8.46 27.32 -26.06
CA LEU A 473 -7.76 28.57 -26.24
C LEU A 473 -7.72 28.95 -27.73
N ASP A 474 -7.66 30.26 -28.02
CA ASP A 474 -7.29 30.72 -29.36
C ASP A 474 -5.83 30.31 -29.67
N THR A 475 -5.47 30.26 -30.96
CA THR A 475 -4.15 29.80 -31.42
C THR A 475 -2.98 30.49 -30.68
N ASN A 476 -3.06 31.78 -30.40
CA ASN A 476 -1.96 32.49 -29.74
C ASN A 476 -1.85 32.10 -28.25
N SER A 477 -2.99 31.96 -27.58
CA SER A 477 -3.04 31.53 -26.17
C SER A 477 -2.66 30.07 -25.99
N ALA A 478 -3.07 29.19 -26.92
CA ALA A 478 -2.68 27.79 -26.98
C ALA A 478 -1.15 27.66 -27.16
N ASN A 479 -0.57 28.42 -28.09
CA ASN A 479 0.87 28.46 -28.31
C ASN A 479 1.63 28.96 -27.08
N LYS A 480 1.11 29.98 -26.39
CA LYS A 480 1.70 30.49 -25.15
C LYS A 480 1.62 29.47 -24.00
N ALA A 481 0.51 28.76 -23.84
CA ALA A 481 0.37 27.67 -22.86
C ALA A 481 1.36 26.53 -23.17
N ALA A 482 1.47 26.11 -24.43
CA ALA A 482 2.40 25.07 -24.88
C ALA A 482 3.88 25.46 -24.63
N GLN A 483 4.25 26.71 -24.89
CA GLN A 483 5.58 27.23 -24.57
C GLN A 483 5.89 27.17 -23.07
N VAL A 484 4.93 27.57 -22.21
CA VAL A 484 5.11 27.53 -20.75
C VAL A 484 5.26 26.09 -20.25
N ILE A 485 4.43 25.16 -20.74
CA ILE A 485 4.56 23.73 -20.45
C ILE A 485 5.97 23.25 -20.86
N ARG A 486 6.40 23.54 -22.09
CA ARG A 486 7.73 23.15 -22.61
C ARG A 486 8.90 23.69 -21.78
N PHE A 487 8.83 24.95 -21.32
CA PHE A 487 9.90 25.55 -20.50
C PHE A 487 9.94 24.98 -19.07
N THR A 488 8.79 24.62 -18.52
CA THR A 488 8.67 24.14 -17.14
C THR A 488 9.29 22.76 -16.96
N PHE A 489 9.21 21.91 -17.99
CA PHE A 489 9.76 20.55 -17.99
C PHE A 489 11.25 20.43 -18.34
N LYS A 490 11.99 21.55 -18.47
CA LYS A 490 13.47 21.50 -18.58
C LYS A 490 14.17 21.06 -17.29
N LYS A 491 13.44 20.89 -16.18
CA LYS A 491 13.96 20.31 -14.93
C LYS A 491 13.65 18.81 -14.89
N PRO A 492 14.55 17.95 -14.38
CA PRO A 492 14.54 16.49 -14.55
C PRO A 492 13.41 15.74 -13.82
N TYR A 493 12.38 16.42 -13.31
CA TYR A 493 11.34 15.79 -12.52
C TYR A 493 10.11 15.48 -13.37
N ASN A 494 10.06 14.23 -13.85
CA ASN A 494 8.89 13.50 -14.36
C ASN A 494 8.57 13.60 -15.87
N ILE A 495 9.38 12.92 -16.69
CA ILE A 495 9.23 12.83 -18.15
C ILE A 495 7.97 12.10 -18.62
N ASN A 496 7.44 11.16 -17.85
CA ASN A 496 6.18 10.46 -18.17
C ASN A 496 4.99 11.41 -18.16
N LYS A 497 4.99 12.37 -17.24
CA LYS A 497 3.98 13.44 -17.20
C LYS A 497 4.17 14.43 -18.35
N PHE A 498 5.41 14.80 -18.67
CA PHE A 498 5.70 15.62 -19.86
C PHE A 498 5.13 14.99 -21.14
N LEU A 499 5.35 13.69 -21.37
CA LEU A 499 4.85 12.98 -22.54
C LEU A 499 3.31 12.96 -22.60
N MET A 500 2.67 12.71 -21.46
CA MET A 500 1.20 12.74 -21.33
C MET A 500 0.60 14.10 -21.67
N TYR A 501 1.23 15.21 -21.25
CA TYR A 501 0.77 16.55 -21.57
C TYR A 501 1.09 16.93 -23.02
N TYR A 502 2.27 16.56 -23.52
CA TYR A 502 2.66 16.72 -24.92
C TYR A 502 1.66 16.03 -25.86
N LEU A 503 1.22 14.83 -25.52
CA LEU A 503 0.20 14.07 -26.22
C LEU A 503 -1.16 14.78 -26.34
N LYS A 504 -1.58 15.50 -25.30
CA LYS A 504 -2.82 16.30 -25.34
C LYS A 504 -2.70 17.52 -26.24
N LEU A 505 -1.48 18.03 -26.45
CA LEU A 505 -1.19 19.19 -27.29
C LEU A 505 -0.96 18.81 -28.75
N ALA A 506 -0.59 17.56 -29.02
CA ALA A 506 -0.18 17.07 -30.34
C ALA A 506 -1.15 17.42 -31.49
N PRO A 507 -2.49 17.35 -31.33
CA PRO A 507 -3.43 17.72 -32.40
C PRO A 507 -3.39 19.20 -32.83
N GLN A 508 -2.78 20.08 -32.03
CA GLN A 508 -2.67 21.51 -32.30
C GLN A 508 -1.28 21.97 -32.72
N LEU A 509 -0.30 21.08 -32.64
CA LEU A 509 1.05 21.37 -33.06
C LEU A 509 1.15 21.17 -34.56
N THR A 510 1.87 22.05 -35.23
CA THR A 510 2.30 21.82 -36.60
C THR A 510 3.23 20.62 -36.67
N ARG A 511 3.36 20.01 -37.85
CA ARG A 511 4.27 18.88 -38.07
C ARG A 511 5.71 19.20 -37.67
N ASP A 512 6.18 20.41 -37.94
CA ASP A 512 7.52 20.85 -37.58
C ASP A 512 7.70 20.99 -36.06
N GLU A 513 6.65 21.40 -35.34
CA GLU A 513 6.65 21.48 -33.87
C GLU A 513 6.62 20.09 -33.22
N LEU A 514 5.88 19.15 -33.81
CA LEU A 514 5.88 17.74 -33.41
C LEU A 514 7.26 17.11 -33.59
N ASP A 515 7.90 17.35 -34.74
CA ASP A 515 9.23 16.84 -35.04
C ASP A 515 10.30 17.44 -34.11
N LEU A 516 10.20 18.74 -33.80
CA LEU A 516 11.14 19.41 -32.91
C LEU A 516 11.02 18.87 -31.47
N ALA A 517 9.81 18.67 -30.98
CA ALA A 517 9.61 18.13 -29.63
C ALA A 517 9.94 16.64 -29.53
N TYR A 518 9.74 15.85 -30.58
CA TYR A 518 10.27 14.48 -30.68
C TYR A 518 11.80 14.45 -30.61
N LYS A 519 12.48 15.35 -31.35
CA LYS A 519 13.95 15.48 -31.30
C LYS A 519 14.47 15.87 -29.93
N ASP A 520 13.81 16.81 -29.25
CA ASP A 520 14.16 17.21 -27.88
C ASP A 520 13.98 16.05 -26.89
N PHE A 521 12.87 15.31 -27.00
CA PHE A 521 12.59 14.13 -26.19
C PHE A 521 13.66 13.05 -26.40
N LYS A 522 13.94 12.69 -27.65
CA LYS A 522 14.94 11.67 -28.00
C LYS A 522 16.31 12.02 -27.45
N LYS A 523 16.74 13.26 -27.64
CA LYS A 523 18.02 13.77 -27.12
C LYS A 523 18.13 13.64 -25.59
N GLU A 524 17.06 13.92 -24.85
CA GLU A 524 17.08 13.85 -23.38
C GLU A 524 16.93 12.39 -22.88
N SER A 525 16.17 11.55 -23.58
CA SER A 525 16.10 10.10 -23.32
C SER A 525 17.47 9.44 -23.52
N ASP A 526 18.13 9.71 -24.65
CA ASP A 526 19.47 9.19 -24.98
C ASP A 526 20.51 9.64 -23.94
N LYS A 527 20.48 10.92 -23.55
CA LYS A 527 21.42 11.50 -22.59
C LYS A 527 21.31 10.88 -21.19
N ASN A 528 20.11 10.46 -20.78
CA ASN A 528 19.87 9.97 -19.43
C ASN A 528 19.66 8.45 -19.37
N GLY A 529 19.82 7.73 -20.50
CA GLY A 529 19.67 6.28 -20.56
C GLY A 529 18.23 5.79 -20.34
N TRP A 530 17.23 6.62 -20.61
CA TRP A 530 15.82 6.33 -20.34
C TRP A 530 15.21 5.51 -21.47
N GLY A 531 15.45 4.20 -21.47
CA GLY A 531 15.03 3.31 -22.56
C GLY A 531 13.60 2.76 -22.48
N PHE A 532 12.95 2.76 -21.31
CA PHE A 532 11.81 1.84 -21.09
C PHE A 532 10.50 2.50 -20.67
N ASP A 533 10.46 3.30 -19.59
CA ASP A 533 9.21 3.90 -19.09
C ASP A 533 8.60 4.94 -20.04
N SER A 534 9.45 5.60 -20.84
CA SER A 534 9.01 6.60 -21.80
C SER A 534 8.35 5.99 -23.05
N TYR A 535 8.58 4.69 -23.31
CA TYR A 535 8.03 3.95 -24.45
C TYR A 535 6.60 3.45 -24.21
N MET A 536 6.22 3.18 -22.95
CA MET A 536 4.86 2.74 -22.59
C MET A 536 3.77 3.79 -22.88
N ASN A 537 4.13 5.08 -22.89
CA ASN A 537 3.20 6.15 -23.30
C ASN A 537 3.05 6.29 -24.83
N ALA A 538 3.86 5.57 -25.61
CA ALA A 538 3.83 5.62 -27.07
C ALA A 538 2.59 4.89 -27.66
N GLN A 539 1.90 4.04 -26.88
CA GLN A 539 0.60 3.49 -27.28
C GLN A 539 -0.43 4.59 -27.60
N ARG A 540 -0.36 5.71 -26.88
CA ARG A 540 -1.25 6.87 -27.06
C ARG A 540 -0.76 7.83 -28.14
N THR A 541 0.50 7.72 -28.56
CA THR A 541 1.11 8.58 -29.61
C THR A 541 0.96 7.98 -31.01
N ARG A 542 0.77 6.65 -31.15
CA ARG A 542 0.78 5.95 -32.45
C ARG A 542 -0.04 6.65 -33.55
N PRO A 543 -1.28 7.13 -33.32
CA PRO A 543 -2.07 7.81 -34.35
C PRO A 543 -1.49 9.15 -34.84
N PHE A 544 -0.60 9.76 -34.06
CA PHE A 544 -0.04 11.09 -34.30
C PHE A 544 1.41 11.05 -34.80
N LEU A 545 2.00 9.85 -34.92
CA LEU A 545 3.35 9.64 -35.42
C LEU A 545 3.32 9.36 -36.92
N ALA A 546 4.23 9.98 -37.66
CA ALA A 546 4.46 9.64 -39.05
C ALA A 546 5.05 8.22 -39.17
N ASP A 547 4.84 7.56 -40.31
CA ASP A 547 5.25 6.16 -40.54
C ASP A 547 6.74 5.92 -40.25
N HIS A 548 7.62 6.86 -40.65
CA HIS A 548 9.06 6.75 -40.38
C HIS A 548 9.40 6.83 -38.87
N GLN A 549 8.61 7.56 -38.08
CA GLN A 549 8.80 7.65 -36.62
C GLN A 549 8.31 6.38 -35.92
N ARG A 550 7.18 5.81 -36.38
CA ARG A 550 6.70 4.51 -35.88
C ARG A 550 7.72 3.41 -36.15
N ARG A 551 8.30 3.41 -37.36
CA ARG A 551 9.36 2.48 -37.75
C ARG A 551 10.63 2.65 -36.93
N GLU A 552 11.11 3.88 -36.72
CA GLU A 552 12.30 4.17 -35.90
C GLU A 552 12.14 3.72 -34.43
N ILE A 553 10.92 3.85 -33.88
CA ILE A 553 10.55 3.35 -32.55
C ILE A 553 10.55 1.82 -32.54
N ALA A 554 9.97 1.17 -33.56
CA ALA A 554 9.95 -0.28 -33.70
C ALA A 554 11.38 -0.85 -33.82
N GLU A 555 12.25 -0.24 -34.64
CA GLU A 555 13.66 -0.62 -34.81
C GLU A 555 14.50 -0.41 -33.53
N SER A 556 14.18 0.62 -32.75
CA SER A 556 14.82 0.87 -31.45
C SER A 556 14.40 -0.16 -30.40
N LEU A 557 13.11 -0.53 -30.36
CA LEU A 557 12.58 -1.63 -29.54
C LEU A 557 13.24 -2.96 -29.93
N PHE A 558 13.33 -3.24 -31.23
CA PHE A 558 14.01 -4.41 -31.78
C PHE A 558 15.49 -4.46 -31.37
N THR A 559 16.20 -3.34 -31.46
CA THR A 559 17.61 -3.24 -31.06
C THR A 559 17.80 -3.43 -29.55
N ALA A 560 16.87 -2.91 -28.74
CA ALA A 560 16.88 -3.10 -27.28
C ALA A 560 16.62 -4.57 -26.92
N LEU A 561 15.69 -5.22 -27.62
CA LEU A 561 15.36 -6.64 -27.49
C LEU A 561 16.55 -7.55 -27.80
N ILE A 562 17.34 -7.24 -28.82
CA ILE A 562 18.46 -8.11 -29.21
C ILE A 562 19.69 -7.94 -28.32
N LYS A 563 19.88 -6.76 -27.70
CA LYS A 563 21.13 -6.41 -26.98
C LYS A 563 21.17 -6.77 -25.50
N ASP A 564 20.18 -7.51 -25.01
CA ASP A 564 20.16 -8.13 -23.69
C ASP A 564 20.47 -7.20 -22.49
N LYS A 565 19.93 -5.98 -22.52
CA LYS A 565 20.14 -4.99 -21.45
C LYS A 565 19.00 -5.03 -20.43
N GLY A 566 19.06 -5.94 -19.46
CA GLY A 566 18.29 -5.90 -18.20
C GLY A 566 16.77 -5.73 -18.37
N TRP A 567 16.08 -6.82 -18.69
CA TRP A 567 14.70 -6.82 -19.17
C TRP A 567 13.66 -6.68 -18.05
N GLN A 568 12.56 -5.98 -18.34
CA GLN A 568 11.27 -6.17 -17.67
C GLN A 568 10.27 -6.68 -18.70
N THR A 569 9.78 -7.91 -18.55
CA THR A 569 8.94 -8.58 -19.56
C THR A 569 7.56 -7.98 -19.75
N SER A 570 7.03 -7.29 -18.74
CA SER A 570 5.70 -6.68 -18.78
C SER A 570 5.58 -5.52 -19.80
N GLY A 571 6.62 -4.72 -19.99
CA GLY A 571 6.62 -3.63 -20.97
C GLY A 571 6.84 -4.10 -22.42
N LEU A 572 7.39 -5.31 -22.61
CA LEU A 572 7.57 -5.92 -23.92
C LEU A 572 6.23 -6.27 -24.56
N ALA A 573 5.36 -6.96 -23.82
CA ALA A 573 4.03 -7.34 -24.30
C ALA A 573 3.22 -6.12 -24.73
N ALA A 574 3.27 -5.05 -23.92
CA ALA A 574 2.61 -3.78 -24.21
C ALA A 574 3.15 -3.11 -25.49
N SER A 575 4.46 -3.10 -25.68
CA SER A 575 5.10 -2.45 -26.83
C SER A 575 4.85 -3.20 -28.14
N LEU A 576 4.95 -4.54 -28.12
CA LEU A 576 4.71 -5.40 -29.29
C LEU A 576 3.26 -5.41 -29.74
N GLY A 577 2.31 -5.28 -28.81
CA GLY A 577 0.88 -5.14 -29.16
C GLY A 577 0.54 -3.85 -29.91
N VAL A 578 1.45 -2.86 -29.92
CA VAL A 578 1.22 -1.56 -30.56
C VAL A 578 2.09 -1.36 -31.79
N TYR A 579 3.35 -1.80 -31.75
CA TYR A 579 4.31 -1.59 -32.84
C TYR A 579 4.65 -2.88 -33.60
N GLY A 580 4.10 -4.03 -33.21
CA GLY A 580 4.38 -5.32 -33.85
C GLY A 580 3.99 -5.35 -35.32
N GLU A 581 2.95 -4.61 -35.72
CA GLU A 581 2.54 -4.45 -37.12
C GLU A 581 3.55 -3.62 -37.94
N ASP A 582 4.28 -2.70 -37.29
CA ASP A 582 5.25 -1.81 -37.95
C ASP A 582 6.63 -2.48 -38.14
N LEU A 583 6.84 -3.70 -37.63
CA LEU A 583 8.03 -4.53 -37.87
C LEU A 583 7.97 -5.25 -39.22
N SER A 584 9.11 -5.43 -39.87
CA SER A 584 9.22 -6.33 -41.03
C SER A 584 9.07 -7.80 -40.62
N GLU A 585 8.72 -8.68 -41.56
CA GLU A 585 8.59 -10.12 -41.31
C GLU A 585 9.88 -10.74 -40.73
N ASP A 586 11.05 -10.32 -41.23
CA ASP A 586 12.34 -10.78 -40.72
C ASP A 586 12.58 -10.34 -39.27
N GLU A 587 12.19 -9.11 -38.92
CA GLU A 587 12.29 -8.60 -37.54
C GLU A 587 11.31 -9.31 -36.60
N LYS A 588 10.07 -9.57 -37.05
CA LYS A 588 9.10 -10.35 -36.27
C LYS A 588 9.63 -11.75 -35.99
N ALA A 589 10.19 -12.43 -36.99
CA ALA A 589 10.77 -13.75 -36.85
C ALA A 589 11.93 -13.77 -35.82
N ILE A 590 12.82 -12.78 -35.87
CA ILE A 590 13.94 -12.68 -34.91
C ILE A 590 13.44 -12.46 -33.47
N VAL A 591 12.41 -11.62 -33.27
CA VAL A 591 11.85 -11.40 -31.93
C VAL A 591 11.13 -12.64 -31.42
N ILE A 592 10.39 -13.34 -32.27
CA ILE A 592 9.72 -14.61 -31.93
C ILE A 592 10.76 -15.65 -31.49
N GLU A 593 11.84 -15.84 -32.23
CA GLU A 593 12.89 -16.80 -31.86
C GLU A 593 13.56 -16.42 -30.52
N LYS A 594 13.77 -15.13 -30.25
CA LYS A 594 14.28 -14.67 -28.95
C LYS A 594 13.32 -14.94 -27.80
N ILE A 595 12.02 -14.75 -28.01
CA ILE A 595 11.00 -15.09 -27.01
C ILE A 595 11.02 -16.61 -26.74
N LYS A 596 11.13 -17.45 -27.78
CA LYS A 596 11.23 -18.90 -27.64
C LYS A 596 12.49 -19.33 -26.87
N GLU A 597 13.66 -18.78 -27.22
CA GLU A 597 14.91 -19.05 -26.49
C GLU A 597 14.74 -18.79 -24.98
N ARG A 598 14.06 -17.70 -24.62
CA ARG A 598 13.82 -17.32 -23.21
C ARG A 598 12.76 -18.17 -22.52
N LEU A 599 11.71 -18.58 -23.23
CA LEU A 599 10.71 -19.51 -22.72
C LEU A 599 11.30 -20.91 -22.43
N LEU A 600 12.34 -21.31 -23.17
CA LEU A 600 13.05 -22.58 -22.98
C LEU A 600 14.13 -22.52 -21.88
N ASP A 601 14.49 -21.33 -21.42
CA ASP A 601 15.46 -21.14 -20.33
C ASP A 601 14.84 -21.55 -18.99
N LYS A 602 15.40 -22.58 -18.36
CA LYS A 602 14.94 -23.13 -17.08
C LYS A 602 15.10 -22.16 -15.90
N SER A 603 15.84 -21.07 -16.08
CA SER A 603 16.01 -20.03 -15.07
C SER A 603 14.93 -18.93 -15.13
N THR A 604 14.07 -18.93 -16.16
CA THR A 604 13.00 -17.96 -16.33
C THR A 604 11.92 -18.15 -15.27
N GLU A 605 11.63 -17.09 -14.50
CA GLU A 605 10.66 -17.15 -13.40
C GLU A 605 9.22 -17.22 -13.95
N ASN A 606 8.27 -17.85 -13.24
CA ASN A 606 6.90 -18.09 -13.74
C ASN A 606 6.16 -16.81 -14.21
N TYR A 607 6.37 -15.67 -13.55
CA TYR A 607 5.75 -14.41 -13.99
C TYR A 607 6.34 -13.90 -15.31
N GLU A 608 7.63 -14.17 -15.56
CA GLU A 608 8.37 -13.79 -16.76
C GLU A 608 7.87 -14.62 -17.95
N ILE A 609 7.66 -15.93 -17.76
CA ILE A 609 7.10 -16.86 -18.77
C ILE A 609 5.76 -16.33 -19.31
N LYS A 610 4.89 -15.88 -18.42
CA LYS A 610 3.55 -15.41 -18.80
C LYS A 610 3.57 -14.11 -19.61
N ASP A 611 4.41 -13.14 -19.25
CA ASP A 611 4.55 -11.91 -20.05
C ASP A 611 5.19 -12.17 -21.42
N LEU A 612 6.09 -13.16 -21.50
CA LEU A 612 6.68 -13.63 -22.76
C LEU A 612 5.63 -14.29 -23.66
N LEU A 613 4.74 -15.13 -23.11
CA LEU A 613 3.64 -15.73 -23.87
C LEU A 613 2.64 -14.68 -24.39
N LEU A 614 2.30 -13.68 -23.60
CA LEU A 614 1.46 -12.55 -24.05
C LEU A 614 2.15 -11.72 -25.15
N SER A 615 3.47 -11.56 -25.06
CA SER A 615 4.28 -10.88 -26.08
C SER A 615 4.29 -11.66 -27.39
N TYR A 616 4.48 -12.98 -27.32
CA TYR A 616 4.44 -13.88 -28.48
C TYR A 616 3.06 -13.84 -29.14
N ALA A 617 1.98 -13.98 -28.37
CA ALA A 617 0.63 -13.97 -28.91
C ALA A 617 0.30 -12.69 -29.69
N ARG A 618 0.78 -11.53 -29.20
CA ARG A 618 0.59 -10.24 -29.87
C ARG A 618 1.35 -10.12 -31.18
N LEU A 619 2.57 -10.65 -31.25
CA LEU A 619 3.34 -10.70 -32.49
C LEU A 619 2.76 -11.70 -33.50
N ALA A 620 2.36 -12.88 -33.01
CA ALA A 620 1.87 -13.96 -33.85
C ALA A 620 0.60 -13.59 -34.64
N LYS A 621 -0.19 -12.62 -34.13
CA LYS A 621 -1.32 -12.03 -34.87
C LYS A 621 -0.92 -11.45 -36.24
N TYR A 622 0.33 -11.00 -36.37
CA TYR A 622 0.86 -10.34 -37.56
C TYR A 622 1.80 -11.23 -38.38
N THR A 623 1.86 -12.54 -38.10
CA THR A 623 2.71 -13.52 -38.80
C THR A 623 1.86 -14.62 -39.47
N GLY A 624 2.53 -15.62 -40.05
CA GLY A 624 1.89 -16.79 -40.67
C GLY A 624 1.16 -17.70 -39.68
N ASP A 625 0.35 -18.61 -40.21
CA ASP A 625 -0.47 -19.53 -39.41
C ASP A 625 0.37 -20.51 -38.58
N SER A 626 1.56 -20.87 -39.06
CA SER A 626 2.52 -21.70 -38.31
C SER A 626 2.87 -21.11 -36.95
N GLU A 627 3.21 -19.84 -36.90
CA GLU A 627 3.61 -19.13 -35.69
C GLU A 627 2.41 -18.91 -34.74
N LYS A 628 1.20 -18.73 -35.28
CA LYS A 628 -0.03 -18.65 -34.49
C LYS A 628 -0.35 -19.98 -33.81
N THR A 629 -0.27 -21.08 -34.56
CA THR A 629 -0.50 -22.43 -34.04
C THR A 629 0.53 -22.79 -32.96
N GLU A 630 1.82 -22.54 -33.22
CA GLU A 630 2.89 -22.80 -32.25
C GLU A 630 2.72 -21.97 -30.96
N CYS A 631 2.37 -20.68 -31.09
CA CYS A 631 2.09 -19.83 -29.93
C CYS A 631 0.87 -20.33 -29.13
N ALA A 632 -0.18 -20.78 -29.80
CA ALA A 632 -1.38 -21.30 -29.16
C ALA A 632 -1.09 -22.60 -28.37
N GLU A 633 -0.26 -23.49 -28.92
CA GLU A 633 0.18 -24.72 -28.24
C GLU A 633 0.99 -24.41 -26.98
N LEU A 634 1.92 -23.44 -27.03
CA LEU A 634 2.72 -23.02 -25.87
C LEU A 634 1.86 -22.39 -24.76
N ILE A 635 0.84 -21.60 -25.11
CA ILE A 635 -0.10 -21.04 -24.15
C ILE A 635 -0.88 -22.15 -23.45
N MET A 636 -1.37 -23.14 -24.20
CA MET A 636 -2.13 -24.26 -23.64
C MET A 636 -1.27 -25.16 -22.74
N ASP A 637 -0.02 -25.45 -23.13
CA ASP A 637 0.92 -26.22 -22.30
C ASP A 637 1.24 -25.49 -20.98
N TYR A 638 1.42 -24.16 -21.01
CA TYR A 638 1.61 -23.36 -19.82
C TYR A 638 0.37 -23.37 -18.91
N LEU A 639 -0.82 -23.13 -19.47
CA LEU A 639 -2.07 -23.12 -18.72
C LEU A 639 -2.39 -24.47 -18.07
N ALA A 640 -2.09 -25.58 -18.75
CA ALA A 640 -2.27 -26.92 -18.21
C ALA A 640 -1.35 -27.23 -17.03
N LYS A 641 -0.20 -26.56 -16.92
CA LYS A 641 0.78 -26.73 -15.85
C LYS A 641 0.61 -25.75 -14.69
N SER A 642 -0.12 -24.66 -14.90
CA SER A 642 -0.36 -23.63 -13.87
C SER A 642 -1.57 -23.97 -12.99
N GLU A 643 -1.39 -24.00 -11.67
CA GLU A 643 -2.49 -24.23 -10.71
C GLU A 643 -3.17 -22.91 -10.32
N GLY A 644 -4.49 -22.80 -10.57
CA GLY A 644 -5.37 -21.71 -10.10
C GLY A 644 -5.63 -20.59 -11.12
N LEU A 645 -6.88 -20.14 -11.22
CA LEU A 645 -7.33 -19.05 -12.11
C LEU A 645 -7.09 -17.67 -11.50
N ASP A 646 -6.01 -17.00 -11.93
CA ASP A 646 -5.81 -15.57 -11.71
C ASP A 646 -6.27 -14.74 -12.94
N THR A 647 -6.38 -13.42 -12.76
CA THR A 647 -6.74 -12.41 -13.80
C THR A 647 -5.86 -12.42 -15.06
N VAL A 648 -4.86 -13.28 -15.08
CA VAL A 648 -3.77 -13.32 -16.05
C VAL A 648 -3.90 -14.56 -16.92
N GLN A 649 -4.33 -15.69 -16.35
CA GLN A 649 -4.83 -16.82 -17.13
C GLN A 649 -6.01 -16.41 -18.02
N GLU A 650 -6.86 -15.50 -17.56
CA GLU A 650 -7.94 -14.90 -18.37
C GLU A 650 -7.38 -14.19 -19.61
N LYS A 651 -6.34 -13.37 -19.46
CA LYS A 651 -5.68 -12.67 -20.58
C LYS A 651 -4.95 -13.60 -21.54
N LEU A 652 -4.37 -14.70 -21.04
CA LEU A 652 -3.77 -15.73 -21.89
C LEU A 652 -4.85 -16.51 -22.64
N MET A 653 -6.01 -16.72 -22.04
CA MET A 653 -7.16 -17.35 -22.68
C MET A 653 -7.79 -16.44 -23.75
N ASP A 654 -7.89 -15.14 -23.48
CA ASP A 654 -8.28 -14.15 -24.49
C ASP A 654 -7.30 -14.13 -25.66
N ALA A 655 -5.99 -14.15 -25.36
CA ALA A 655 -4.95 -14.18 -26.39
C ALA A 655 -4.98 -15.48 -27.22
N TYR A 656 -5.21 -16.63 -26.59
CA TYR A 656 -5.42 -17.91 -27.26
C TYR A 656 -6.67 -17.87 -28.16
N THR A 657 -7.77 -17.33 -27.64
CA THR A 657 -9.04 -17.17 -28.36
C THR A 657 -8.85 -16.28 -29.59
N ASP A 658 -8.16 -15.15 -29.45
CA ASP A 658 -7.84 -14.25 -30.56
C ASP A 658 -6.96 -14.90 -31.62
N LEU A 659 -6.01 -15.74 -31.23
CA LEU A 659 -5.13 -16.47 -32.15
C LEU A 659 -5.85 -17.58 -32.92
N THR A 660 -6.89 -18.18 -32.31
CA THR A 660 -7.58 -19.37 -32.84
C THR A 660 -8.91 -19.06 -33.54
N LEU A 661 -9.59 -17.97 -33.16
CA LEU A 661 -10.89 -17.58 -33.71
C LEU A 661 -10.84 -16.41 -34.71
N GLY A 662 -9.68 -15.77 -34.88
CA GLY A 662 -9.46 -14.71 -35.85
C GLY A 662 -9.58 -15.19 -37.30
N GLU A 663 -10.73 -14.91 -37.91
CA GLU A 663 -11.07 -15.13 -39.32
C GLU A 663 -10.97 -16.58 -39.85
N GLY A 664 -11.67 -17.49 -39.19
CA GLY A 664 -12.21 -18.70 -39.82
C GLY A 664 -11.28 -19.93 -39.83
N TYR A 665 -11.83 -21.03 -39.32
CA TYR A 665 -11.29 -22.40 -39.23
C TYR A 665 -10.26 -22.71 -38.13
N LEU A 666 -10.70 -23.48 -37.13
CA LEU A 666 -10.42 -24.93 -36.99
C LEU A 666 -11.44 -25.55 -35.97
N PRO A 667 -11.69 -26.88 -35.99
CA PRO A 667 -12.66 -27.56 -35.13
C PRO A 667 -12.31 -27.60 -33.64
#